data_AF-A0AAF5I2T6-F1
#
_entry.id   AF-A0AAF5I2T6-F1
#
_cell.length_a   1.000
_cell.length_b   1.000
_cell.length_c   1.000
_cell.angle_alpha   90.00
_cell.angle_beta   90.00
_cell.angle_gamma   90.00
#
_symmetry.space_group_name_H-M   'P 1'
#
loop_
_entity.id
_entity.type
_entity.pdbx_description
1 polymer ?
#
loop_
_entity_poly.entity_id
_entity_poly.type
_entity_poly.pdbx_seq_one_letter_code
_entity_poly.pdbx_strand_id
1 'polypeptide(L)'
;CHKIDEIDVGNKNDHSPAQGPVNIEIGKVIGQRYKIIKKLGEGGCGAVYKCLDINNGKYYALKAESNFVAGGTVLKLEAQIMKKLKGKVCNIRIVASGKKEKYCYIVMNLLGKNLSDLHNICGKFTLPTLIRIAIQCLHAIKQVHEIGVVHRDVKPSNFAIGNMGIGSKMIHILDFGLAREYIIYKNGKLEHRAGRDGALFRGTVKYCSINTHLRYEQGRCDDLWSLMYVLGEFIKILPWEDYCDDKETTLKLKKSTKDESLFPGYNNFVTITSYLKTLNYYSKPDYGKIASVFLKYMKDNNIKYTDPYDWEKKKCFSKNNVSEEETSVSNSKGKKKKDKNVTSTLESAEYDFADVFSLPNFENTDMKINFKNNDTFLLILLSKTTASNVSLEGTKTVEKEERGQWGGKIFFILTAVGCAVGLGNIWRFPYVAYENGGSAFLIPYFISSLLIGIPMLHFEMNYGQFVASGCGTGYKKLFPVGQGIGWVMVVSCVFIASFYIMIMAYILIYLVKIVTGQSDEYTSCNNPWNTLNCVSSIKNLKCLSNVTENSNNTKAIFLNNTCYYAKDDNGIIDIRNNYFTSINGSPVSATEEYFDRYILQRTEGFDNLGEFNVKVFTSLSVCWMIIFLFAWKGVKIMGKISLFTSVFPYIVIIAFLVKSCELEGAYEGMKFYILNPDFSRLLDYKTWLAASTQLIFSFGIGMGMMPTLASYNKKNHNVFTDVLIIGAADIFMSVVGGAVVFSILGFLATKTGKLIPEVVTSGATLAFVVYPEATSLMSYSDVWTFSYFLMLFLLGASTEICYVDLIATSFYDTFQSLRKHRTKIVLIICIVMYLCGVIFCFNGGIYYFTIFNEYTTGFNLVGITIIELLAITIFYGVNNYMKDIRSMIGNPKSKFATIFGPTGNFMKYCWLYITPSLLCLINIALIYSFATGHPSYGVGEKAVYLPSRAKYFGYTLTFSTFIPLIIFFFVNTFIYLSKGRSFKQLFKPMENWPSFGGKGRKLCGDNIEVGKKNKSTTNSKVTTKSDTEKLIKNKKKESCDKLSKTKGSSVSSLNSTSTMKTTPQKDSIL
;
A
#
# COMPACT_ATOMS: atom_id res chain seq x y z
N CYS A 1 -14.79 -26.62 -16.96
CA CYS A 1 -14.87 -25.15 -17.08
C CYS A 1 -13.67 -24.74 -17.93
N HIS A 2 -13.92 -24.20 -19.12
CA HIS A 2 -12.87 -24.03 -20.14
C HIS A 2 -12.04 -22.77 -19.93
N LYS A 3 -11.06 -22.60 -20.82
CA LYS A 3 -10.34 -21.36 -21.15
C LYS A 3 -11.19 -20.11 -20.87
N ILE A 4 -10.54 -19.11 -20.28
CA ILE A 4 -10.91 -17.70 -20.48
C ILE A 4 -9.72 -17.11 -21.23
N ASP A 5 -9.77 -17.23 -22.56
CA ASP A 5 -8.98 -16.38 -23.45
C ASP A 5 -9.66 -14.99 -23.51
N GLU A 6 -9.06 -14.05 -24.23
CA GLU A 6 -9.37 -12.62 -24.14
C GLU A 6 -10.72 -12.22 -24.74
N ILE A 7 -11.43 -11.30 -24.06
CA ILE A 7 -12.45 -10.41 -24.65
C ILE A 7 -12.30 -9.03 -24.00
N ASP A 8 -11.94 -8.03 -24.79
CA ASP A 8 -12.01 -6.62 -24.41
C ASP A 8 -13.13 -5.91 -25.19
N VAL A 9 -14.19 -5.49 -24.50
CA VAL A 9 -15.29 -4.69 -25.05
C VAL A 9 -15.95 -3.84 -23.95
N GLY A 10 -16.22 -2.58 -24.24
CA GLY A 10 -17.46 -1.93 -23.76
C GLY A 10 -17.35 -0.92 -22.62
N ASN A 11 -16.88 0.28 -22.94
CA ASN A 11 -16.97 1.49 -22.11
C ASN A 11 -18.40 1.79 -21.58
N LYS A 12 -18.57 1.95 -20.25
CA LYS A 12 -19.61 2.80 -19.62
C LYS A 12 -19.36 3.10 -18.13
N ASN A 13 -20.00 4.16 -17.65
CA ASN A 13 -19.58 4.96 -16.49
C ASN A 13 -19.88 4.39 -15.08
N ASP A 14 -19.25 5.06 -14.11
CA ASP A 14 -19.66 5.26 -12.71
C ASP A 14 -19.24 4.29 -11.59
N HIS A 15 -19.10 4.92 -10.41
CA HIS A 15 -18.91 4.46 -9.03
C HIS A 15 -18.31 3.07 -8.77
N SER A 16 -17.08 3.02 -8.26
CA SER A 16 -16.47 1.86 -7.59
C SER A 16 -16.55 1.99 -6.05
N PRO A 17 -17.47 1.31 -5.34
CA PRO A 17 -17.69 1.54 -3.90
C PRO A 17 -16.88 0.60 -2.99
N ALA A 18 -17.01 0.79 -1.68
CA ALA A 18 -16.09 0.25 -0.67
C ALA A 18 -15.93 -1.29 -0.67
N GLN A 19 -14.67 -1.74 -0.71
CA GLN A 19 -14.28 -3.17 -0.62
C GLN A 19 -13.85 -3.59 0.81
N GLY A 20 -14.20 -2.82 1.84
CA GLY A 20 -14.04 -3.23 3.23
C GLY A 20 -15.18 -4.14 3.71
N PRO A 21 -15.09 -4.69 4.93
CA PRO A 21 -16.22 -5.38 5.55
C PRO A 21 -17.41 -4.42 5.71
N VAL A 22 -18.63 -4.95 5.61
CA VAL A 22 -19.84 -4.13 5.62
C VAL A 22 -20.18 -3.71 7.05
N ASN A 23 -19.74 -2.51 7.39
CA ASN A 23 -20.29 -1.79 8.54
C ASN A 23 -21.76 -1.40 8.27
N ILE A 24 -22.63 -1.57 9.27
CA ILE A 24 -24.04 -1.15 9.23
C ILE A 24 -24.42 -0.47 10.56
N GLU A 25 -24.70 0.84 10.51
CA GLU A 25 -25.05 1.68 11.67
C GLU A 25 -26.04 1.00 12.64
N ILE A 26 -25.73 1.05 13.94
CA ILE A 26 -26.65 0.58 14.99
C ILE A 26 -27.94 1.42 14.96
N GLY A 27 -29.09 0.77 15.17
CA GLY A 27 -30.41 1.39 15.07
C GLY A 27 -30.99 1.45 13.66
N LYS A 28 -30.20 1.23 12.60
CA LYS A 28 -30.63 1.28 11.20
C LYS A 28 -31.55 0.12 10.84
N VAL A 29 -32.63 0.39 10.10
CA VAL A 29 -33.59 -0.64 9.66
C VAL A 29 -33.25 -1.14 8.26
N ILE A 30 -32.96 -2.43 8.15
CA ILE A 30 -32.56 -3.10 6.90
C ILE A 30 -33.77 -3.80 6.29
N GLY A 31 -34.01 -3.57 5.00
CA GLY A 31 -35.15 -4.13 4.28
C GLY A 31 -36.51 -3.75 4.86
N GLN A 32 -36.63 -2.54 5.44
CA GLN A 32 -37.84 -2.03 6.14
C GLN A 32 -38.32 -2.89 7.32
N ARG A 33 -37.55 -3.89 7.77
CA ARG A 33 -37.99 -4.88 8.78
C ARG A 33 -36.97 -5.17 9.88
N TYR A 34 -35.68 -5.19 9.59
CA TYR A 34 -34.65 -5.67 10.52
C TYR A 34 -33.81 -4.52 11.09
N LYS A 35 -34.11 -4.05 12.30
CA LYS A 35 -33.36 -3.01 13.02
C LYS A 35 -32.05 -3.58 13.55
N ILE A 36 -30.89 -3.00 13.22
CA ILE A 36 -29.60 -3.39 13.79
C ILE A 36 -29.55 -3.03 15.28
N ILE A 37 -29.09 -3.96 16.12
CA ILE A 37 -29.01 -3.81 17.58
C ILE A 37 -27.55 -3.77 18.04
N LYS A 38 -26.71 -4.71 17.60
CA LYS A 38 -25.25 -4.66 17.81
C LYS A 38 -24.50 -5.50 16.80
N LYS A 39 -23.21 -5.23 16.62
CA LYS A 39 -22.28 -6.13 15.93
C LYS A 39 -22.04 -7.39 16.79
N LEU A 40 -21.98 -8.55 16.17
CA LEU A 40 -21.68 -9.85 16.81
C LEU A 40 -20.30 -10.36 16.44
N GLY A 41 -19.83 -10.08 15.22
CA GLY A 41 -18.52 -10.48 14.74
C GLY A 41 -18.18 -9.84 13.40
N GLU A 42 -16.92 -9.95 13.01
CA GLU A 42 -16.37 -9.37 11.79
C GLU A 42 -15.29 -10.30 11.20
N GLY A 43 -15.30 -10.45 9.87
CA GLY A 43 -14.33 -11.23 9.12
C GLY A 43 -13.89 -10.49 7.86
N GLY A 44 -12.87 -11.00 7.17
CA GLY A 44 -12.17 -10.28 6.10
C GLY A 44 -13.00 -9.85 4.86
N CYS A 45 -14.25 -10.30 4.74
CA CYS A 45 -15.16 -9.93 3.63
C CYS A 45 -16.47 -9.25 4.08
N GLY A 46 -16.78 -9.26 5.38
CA GLY A 46 -18.12 -8.96 5.87
C GLY A 46 -18.29 -9.09 7.39
N ALA A 47 -19.46 -8.70 7.89
CA ALA A 47 -19.75 -8.64 9.31
C ALA A 47 -21.11 -9.26 9.67
N VAL A 48 -21.26 -9.67 10.92
CA VAL A 48 -22.47 -10.28 11.48
C VAL A 48 -23.04 -9.38 12.58
N TYR A 49 -24.34 -9.17 12.58
CA TYR A 49 -25.07 -8.29 13.50
C TYR A 49 -26.21 -9.04 14.21
N LYS A 50 -26.51 -8.67 15.46
CA LYS A 50 -27.81 -8.93 16.08
C LYS A 50 -28.78 -7.90 15.52
N CYS A 51 -29.90 -8.34 14.97
CA CYS A 51 -31.01 -7.46 14.56
C CYS A 51 -32.31 -7.85 15.26
N LEU A 52 -33.24 -6.90 15.33
CA LEU A 52 -34.61 -7.07 15.79
C LEU A 52 -35.53 -7.00 14.56
N ASP A 53 -36.37 -8.00 14.37
CA ASP A 53 -37.47 -7.98 13.42
C ASP A 53 -38.62 -7.17 14.00
N ILE A 54 -38.85 -5.96 13.46
CA ILE A 54 -39.80 -4.99 14.03
C ILE A 54 -41.26 -5.43 13.89
N ASN A 55 -41.54 -6.43 13.04
CA ASN A 55 -42.89 -6.92 12.78
C ASN A 55 -43.37 -7.94 13.83
N ASN A 56 -42.46 -8.59 14.56
CA ASN A 56 -42.78 -9.65 15.52
C ASN A 56 -41.95 -9.60 16.83
N GLY A 57 -41.09 -8.60 17.01
CA GLY A 57 -40.27 -8.42 18.20
C GLY A 57 -39.14 -9.44 18.38
N LYS A 58 -38.86 -10.28 17.37
CA LYS A 58 -37.94 -11.42 17.49
C LYS A 58 -36.52 -11.05 17.07
N TYR A 59 -35.54 -11.53 17.82
CA TYR A 59 -34.12 -11.28 17.55
C TYR A 59 -33.53 -12.31 16.58
N TYR A 60 -32.79 -11.82 15.58
CA TYR A 60 -32.14 -12.59 14.52
C TYR A 60 -30.66 -12.20 14.36
N ALA A 61 -29.91 -12.99 13.59
CA ALA A 61 -28.57 -12.65 13.12
C ALA A 61 -28.63 -12.19 11.66
N LEU A 62 -27.86 -11.16 11.29
CA LEU A 62 -27.74 -10.63 9.94
C LEU A 62 -26.27 -10.61 9.52
N LYS A 63 -25.87 -11.43 8.56
CA LYS A 63 -24.53 -11.40 7.93
C LYS A 63 -24.58 -10.56 6.66
N ALA A 64 -23.61 -9.67 6.46
CA ALA A 64 -23.53 -8.78 5.30
C ALA A 64 -22.12 -8.74 4.67
N GLU A 65 -22.06 -8.78 3.34
CA GLU A 65 -20.84 -8.76 2.51
C GLU A 65 -20.91 -7.68 1.44
N SER A 66 -19.78 -7.03 1.15
CA SER A 66 -19.73 -5.94 0.18
C SER A 66 -19.97 -6.47 -1.23
N ASN A 67 -20.81 -5.77 -2.01
CA ASN A 67 -21.08 -6.13 -3.41
C ASN A 67 -19.84 -6.10 -4.31
N PHE A 68 -18.72 -5.56 -3.83
CA PHE A 68 -17.55 -5.19 -4.62
C PHE A 68 -16.30 -6.00 -4.29
N VAL A 69 -16.40 -7.00 -3.39
CA VAL A 69 -15.29 -7.92 -3.08
C VAL A 69 -14.78 -8.56 -4.37
N ALA A 70 -13.46 -8.56 -4.58
CA ALA A 70 -12.85 -9.15 -5.76
C ALA A 70 -13.08 -10.67 -5.79
N GLY A 71 -13.79 -11.15 -6.82
CA GLY A 71 -14.32 -12.53 -6.89
C GLY A 71 -15.82 -12.64 -6.63
N GLY A 72 -16.50 -11.55 -6.25
CA GLY A 72 -17.94 -11.50 -5.97
C GLY A 72 -18.31 -11.85 -4.52
N THR A 73 -19.57 -11.60 -4.15
CA THR A 73 -20.09 -11.95 -2.81
C THR A 73 -20.25 -13.46 -2.68
N VAL A 74 -19.58 -14.08 -1.71
CA VAL A 74 -19.77 -15.52 -1.42
C VAL A 74 -21.11 -15.76 -0.73
N LEU A 75 -21.68 -14.73 -0.10
CA LEU A 75 -23.00 -14.69 0.51
C LEU A 75 -24.15 -15.29 -0.33
N LYS A 76 -24.08 -15.24 -1.67
CA LYS A 76 -25.08 -15.89 -2.55
C LYS A 76 -24.97 -17.43 -2.49
N LEU A 77 -23.74 -17.96 -2.50
CA LEU A 77 -23.48 -19.40 -2.35
C LEU A 77 -23.91 -19.88 -0.97
N GLU A 78 -23.58 -19.13 0.10
CA GLU A 78 -24.04 -19.45 1.45
C GLU A 78 -25.56 -19.51 1.55
N ALA A 79 -26.26 -18.50 1.01
CA ALA A 79 -27.72 -18.48 0.98
C ALA A 79 -28.32 -19.64 0.17
N GLN A 80 -27.66 -20.10 -0.90
CA GLN A 80 -28.07 -21.28 -1.66
C GLN A 80 -27.86 -22.57 -0.86
N ILE A 81 -26.74 -22.72 -0.16
CA ILE A 81 -26.44 -23.88 0.70
C ILE A 81 -27.42 -23.94 1.88
N MET A 82 -27.63 -22.84 2.60
CA MET A 82 -28.63 -22.75 3.67
C MET A 82 -30.06 -23.04 3.19
N LYS A 83 -30.41 -22.72 1.94
CA LYS A 83 -31.70 -23.10 1.33
C LYS A 83 -31.77 -24.61 1.04
N LYS A 84 -30.71 -25.24 0.52
CA LYS A 84 -30.65 -26.70 0.34
C LYS A 84 -30.72 -27.47 1.67
N LEU A 85 -30.24 -26.88 2.77
CA LEU A 85 -30.31 -27.44 4.12
C LEU A 85 -31.65 -27.18 4.84
N LYS A 86 -32.62 -26.48 4.21
CA LYS A 86 -33.93 -26.22 4.84
C LYS A 86 -34.63 -27.55 5.15
N GLY A 87 -34.98 -27.75 6.42
CA GLY A 87 -35.63 -28.97 6.93
C GLY A 87 -34.67 -30.01 7.52
N LYS A 88 -33.35 -29.89 7.30
CA LYS A 88 -32.36 -30.72 8.01
C LYS A 88 -32.17 -30.21 9.45
N VAL A 89 -32.26 -31.10 10.43
CA VAL A 89 -31.89 -30.87 11.85
C VAL A 89 -30.42 -30.40 11.93
N CYS A 90 -29.94 -29.80 13.02
CA CYS A 90 -28.53 -29.35 13.17
C CYS A 90 -28.00 -28.33 12.13
N ASN A 91 -28.87 -27.65 11.39
CA ASN A 91 -28.49 -26.62 10.41
C ASN A 91 -29.09 -25.25 10.73
N ILE A 92 -28.41 -24.17 10.31
CA ILE A 92 -28.91 -22.80 10.51
C ILE A 92 -29.97 -22.45 9.45
N ARG A 93 -31.15 -22.00 9.90
CA ARG A 93 -32.25 -21.61 8.99
C ARG A 93 -32.08 -20.16 8.53
N ILE A 94 -32.13 -19.97 7.21
CA ILE A 94 -32.26 -18.66 6.55
C ILE A 94 -33.70 -18.16 6.66
N VAL A 95 -33.86 -16.89 7.02
CA VAL A 95 -35.15 -16.22 7.28
C VAL A 95 -35.46 -15.20 6.18
N ALA A 96 -34.45 -14.43 5.77
CA ALA A 96 -34.54 -13.52 4.64
C ALA A 96 -33.18 -13.36 3.95
N SER A 97 -33.18 -12.90 2.71
CA SER A 97 -31.98 -12.51 1.96
C SER A 97 -32.30 -11.30 1.11
N GLY A 98 -31.39 -10.33 1.02
CA GLY A 98 -31.57 -9.16 0.18
C GLY A 98 -30.26 -8.61 -0.36
N LYS A 99 -30.36 -7.91 -1.49
CA LYS A 99 -29.28 -7.09 -2.02
C LYS A 99 -29.67 -5.62 -1.85
N LYS A 100 -28.79 -4.83 -1.24
CA LYS A 100 -28.79 -3.36 -1.34
C LYS A 100 -27.70 -2.94 -2.32
N GLU A 101 -27.74 -1.69 -2.74
CA GLU A 101 -26.77 -1.11 -3.69
C GLU A 101 -25.31 -1.41 -3.30
N LYS A 102 -24.95 -1.26 -2.02
CA LYS A 102 -23.57 -1.44 -1.54
C LYS A 102 -23.22 -2.85 -1.03
N TYR A 103 -24.21 -3.68 -0.67
CA TYR A 103 -23.96 -4.98 -0.01
C TYR A 103 -25.09 -5.99 -0.20
N CYS A 104 -24.74 -7.27 -0.17
CA CYS A 104 -25.67 -8.37 0.06
C CYS A 104 -25.83 -8.60 1.57
N TYR A 105 -27.00 -9.07 2.01
CA TYR A 105 -27.23 -9.54 3.38
C TYR A 105 -28.11 -10.79 3.44
N ILE A 106 -27.87 -11.63 4.44
CA ILE A 106 -28.74 -12.75 4.85
C ILE A 106 -29.10 -12.59 6.31
N VAL A 107 -30.40 -12.75 6.60
CA VAL A 107 -30.97 -12.84 7.95
C VAL A 107 -31.22 -14.31 8.25
N MET A 108 -30.79 -14.75 9.43
CA MET A 108 -30.78 -16.14 9.87
C MET A 108 -31.09 -16.21 11.37
N ASN A 109 -31.42 -17.41 11.87
CA ASN A 109 -31.69 -17.63 13.29
C ASN A 109 -30.53 -17.11 14.17
N LEU A 110 -30.83 -16.36 15.23
CA LEU A 110 -29.83 -15.98 16.22
C LEU A 110 -29.50 -17.18 17.11
N LEU A 111 -28.28 -17.68 17.02
CA LEU A 111 -27.76 -18.78 17.84
C LEU A 111 -27.04 -18.29 19.11
N GLY A 112 -26.69 -19.23 19.97
CA GLY A 112 -25.90 -19.01 21.18
C GLY A 112 -24.39 -18.95 20.91
N LYS A 113 -23.60 -19.41 21.89
CA LYS A 113 -22.13 -19.45 21.81
C LYS A 113 -21.62 -20.51 20.85
N ASN A 114 -20.45 -20.28 20.26
CA ASN A 114 -19.77 -21.29 19.44
C ASN A 114 -18.97 -22.29 20.31
N LEU A 115 -18.55 -23.44 19.77
CA LEU A 115 -17.83 -24.46 20.55
C LEU A 115 -16.44 -23.99 21.02
N SER A 116 -15.80 -23.02 20.35
CA SER A 116 -14.57 -22.39 20.85
C SER A 116 -14.85 -21.58 22.11
N ASP A 117 -15.86 -20.71 22.10
CA ASP A 117 -16.28 -19.94 23.29
C ASP A 117 -16.64 -20.88 24.45
N LEU A 118 -17.39 -21.96 24.15
CA LEU A 118 -17.81 -22.93 25.15
C LEU A 118 -16.63 -23.72 25.71
N HIS A 119 -15.64 -24.10 24.90
CA HIS A 119 -14.41 -24.73 25.38
C HIS A 119 -13.58 -23.77 26.25
N ASN A 120 -13.48 -22.49 25.86
CA ASN A 120 -12.79 -21.46 26.63
C ASN A 120 -13.45 -21.19 28.01
N ILE A 121 -14.76 -21.36 28.14
CA ILE A 121 -15.52 -21.16 29.39
C ILE A 121 -15.59 -22.45 30.24
N CYS A 122 -15.78 -23.60 29.58
CA CYS A 122 -15.88 -24.89 30.27
C CYS A 122 -14.50 -25.43 30.67
N GLY A 123 -13.45 -25.11 29.93
CA GLY A 123 -12.21 -25.89 29.90
C GLY A 123 -12.43 -27.20 29.14
N LYS A 124 -11.54 -28.17 29.36
CA LYS A 124 -11.65 -29.53 28.81
C LYS A 124 -13.03 -30.13 29.12
N PHE A 125 -13.74 -30.55 28.08
CA PHE A 125 -15.08 -31.13 28.20
C PHE A 125 -15.06 -32.50 28.89
N THR A 126 -16.14 -32.82 29.62
CA THR A 126 -16.36 -34.17 30.17
C THR A 126 -16.73 -35.16 29.06
N LEU A 127 -16.51 -36.46 29.31
CA LEU A 127 -16.82 -37.52 28.35
C LEU A 127 -18.29 -37.47 27.81
N PRO A 128 -19.33 -37.28 28.65
CA PRO A 128 -20.72 -37.09 28.18
C PRO A 128 -20.93 -35.87 27.26
N THR A 129 -20.16 -34.79 27.46
CA THR A 129 -20.21 -33.62 26.57
C THR A 129 -19.49 -33.90 25.25
N LEU A 130 -18.25 -34.39 25.32
CA LEU A 130 -17.39 -34.60 24.16
C LEU A 130 -17.99 -35.60 23.16
N ILE A 131 -18.52 -36.73 23.62
CA ILE A 131 -19.09 -37.77 22.74
C ILE A 131 -20.35 -37.25 22.02
N ARG A 132 -21.21 -36.48 22.71
CA ARG A 132 -22.42 -35.91 22.09
C ARG A 132 -22.10 -34.74 21.15
N ILE A 133 -21.05 -33.95 21.43
CA ILE A 133 -20.49 -33.00 20.46
C ILE A 133 -20.04 -33.75 19.19
N ALA A 134 -19.28 -34.84 19.33
CA ALA A 134 -18.79 -35.62 18.21
C ALA A 134 -19.91 -36.18 17.32
N ILE A 135 -20.96 -36.75 17.94
CA ILE A 135 -22.14 -37.28 17.25
C ILE A 135 -22.87 -36.15 16.47
N GLN A 136 -23.16 -35.01 17.12
CA GLN A 136 -23.89 -33.92 16.45
C GLN A 136 -23.07 -33.24 15.34
N CYS A 137 -21.77 -33.03 15.54
CA CYS A 137 -20.91 -32.43 14.52
C CYS A 137 -20.75 -33.37 13.31
N LEU A 138 -20.63 -34.69 13.53
CA LEU A 138 -20.64 -35.69 12.47
C LEU A 138 -21.96 -35.68 11.69
N HIS A 139 -23.11 -35.60 12.39
CA HIS A 139 -24.43 -35.53 11.77
C HIS A 139 -24.61 -34.27 10.91
N ALA A 140 -24.20 -33.10 11.41
CA ALA A 140 -24.24 -31.85 10.66
C ALA A 140 -23.37 -31.91 9.39
N ILE A 141 -22.14 -32.46 9.48
CA ILE A 141 -21.26 -32.67 8.33
C ILE A 141 -21.88 -33.67 7.32
N LYS A 142 -22.48 -34.78 7.79
CA LYS A 142 -23.20 -35.74 6.92
C LYS A 142 -24.26 -35.04 6.09
N GLN A 143 -25.07 -34.17 6.68
CA GLN A 143 -26.15 -33.46 5.99
C GLN A 143 -25.66 -32.43 4.96
N VAL A 144 -24.52 -31.76 5.23
CA VAL A 144 -23.86 -30.91 4.23
C VAL A 144 -23.35 -31.74 3.05
N HIS A 145 -22.81 -32.93 3.32
CA HIS A 145 -22.38 -33.85 2.27
C HIS A 145 -23.57 -34.45 1.48
N GLU A 146 -24.71 -34.73 2.14
CA GLU A 146 -25.96 -35.20 1.51
C GLU A 146 -26.55 -34.23 0.47
N ILE A 147 -26.26 -32.93 0.55
CA ILE A 147 -26.69 -31.93 -0.46
C ILE A 147 -25.65 -31.69 -1.56
N GLY A 148 -24.61 -32.54 -1.64
CA GLY A 148 -23.56 -32.50 -2.65
C GLY A 148 -22.47 -31.45 -2.41
N VAL A 149 -22.30 -30.99 -1.15
CA VAL A 149 -21.40 -29.91 -0.75
C VAL A 149 -20.33 -30.42 0.22
N VAL A 150 -19.11 -29.89 0.16
CA VAL A 150 -18.07 -29.98 1.21
C VAL A 150 -17.91 -28.62 1.89
N HIS A 151 -17.64 -28.61 3.20
CA HIS A 151 -17.59 -27.40 4.03
C HIS A 151 -16.25 -26.66 3.91
N ARG A 152 -15.14 -27.41 3.93
CA ARG A 152 -13.75 -26.93 3.72
C ARG A 152 -13.20 -25.96 4.77
N ASP A 153 -13.90 -25.81 5.90
CA ASP A 153 -13.43 -25.02 7.05
C ASP A 153 -14.14 -25.45 8.36
N VAL A 154 -14.13 -26.76 8.63
CA VAL A 154 -14.62 -27.34 9.88
C VAL A 154 -13.68 -26.98 11.02
N LYS A 155 -14.18 -26.20 12.00
CA LYS A 155 -13.42 -25.67 13.16
C LYS A 155 -14.38 -25.32 14.31
N PRO A 156 -13.93 -25.17 15.58
CA PRO A 156 -14.83 -25.02 16.73
C PRO A 156 -15.71 -23.76 16.68
N SER A 157 -15.22 -22.67 16.07
CA SER A 157 -15.99 -21.43 15.92
C SER A 157 -17.09 -21.51 14.84
N ASN A 158 -17.05 -22.53 13.97
CA ASN A 158 -18.06 -22.78 12.93
C ASN A 158 -19.14 -23.78 13.38
N PHE A 159 -19.20 -24.10 14.67
CA PHE A 159 -20.32 -24.81 15.30
C PHE A 159 -20.84 -24.01 16.49
N ALA A 160 -22.15 -23.80 16.59
CA ALA A 160 -22.76 -23.08 17.72
C ALA A 160 -24.04 -23.73 18.23
N ILE A 161 -24.33 -23.57 19.52
CA ILE A 161 -25.54 -24.09 20.14
C ILE A 161 -26.77 -23.22 19.81
N GLY A 162 -27.97 -23.80 19.87
CA GLY A 162 -29.22 -23.04 19.86
C GLY A 162 -29.36 -22.09 21.06
N ASN A 163 -30.25 -21.11 20.94
CA ASN A 163 -30.41 -20.06 21.96
C ASN A 163 -31.44 -20.46 23.03
N MET A 164 -30.97 -20.59 24.28
CA MET A 164 -31.76 -20.88 25.48
C MET A 164 -32.50 -22.23 25.49
N GLY A 165 -32.88 -22.69 26.69
CA GLY A 165 -33.70 -23.88 26.91
C GLY A 165 -33.20 -25.12 26.16
N ILE A 166 -34.14 -25.89 25.61
CA ILE A 166 -33.90 -27.09 24.80
C ILE A 166 -32.93 -26.82 23.63
N GLY A 167 -33.00 -25.65 23.00
CA GLY A 167 -32.11 -25.26 21.91
C GLY A 167 -30.62 -25.28 22.29
N SER A 168 -30.28 -25.01 23.55
CA SER A 168 -28.88 -25.05 24.03
C SER A 168 -28.24 -26.44 24.09
N LYS A 169 -29.02 -27.50 23.79
CA LYS A 169 -28.55 -28.89 23.59
C LYS A 169 -28.27 -29.24 22.13
N MET A 170 -28.74 -28.43 21.17
CA MET A 170 -28.59 -28.65 19.73
C MET A 170 -27.43 -27.83 19.16
N ILE A 171 -26.55 -28.49 18.40
CA ILE A 171 -25.39 -27.89 17.74
C ILE A 171 -25.70 -27.69 16.26
N HIS A 172 -25.34 -26.51 15.73
CA HIS A 172 -25.55 -26.11 14.34
C HIS A 172 -24.23 -25.76 13.65
N ILE A 173 -24.05 -26.21 12.41
CA ILE A 173 -22.89 -25.85 11.56
C ILE A 173 -23.11 -24.50 10.86
N LEU A 174 -22.03 -23.73 10.70
CA LEU A 174 -22.02 -22.32 10.30
C LEU A 174 -20.89 -21.98 9.31
N ASP A 175 -21.06 -20.83 8.63
CA ASP A 175 -20.06 -20.16 7.79
C ASP A 175 -19.61 -20.95 6.55
N PHE A 176 -20.56 -21.20 5.64
CA PHE A 176 -20.34 -21.85 4.34
C PHE A 176 -19.52 -21.00 3.33
N GLY A 177 -18.88 -19.90 3.76
CA GLY A 177 -18.11 -18.98 2.91
C GLY A 177 -16.85 -19.60 2.28
N LEU A 178 -16.46 -20.80 2.71
CA LEU A 178 -15.44 -21.62 2.06
C LEU A 178 -15.97 -22.92 1.44
N ALA A 179 -17.28 -23.20 1.52
CA ALA A 179 -17.87 -24.43 1.02
C ALA A 179 -17.77 -24.57 -0.52
N ARG A 180 -18.01 -25.79 -1.04
CA ARG A 180 -18.04 -26.06 -2.48
C ARG A 180 -18.89 -27.27 -2.82
N GLU A 181 -19.64 -27.18 -3.92
CA GLU A 181 -20.34 -28.33 -4.49
C GLU A 181 -19.33 -29.31 -5.10
N TYR A 182 -19.25 -30.53 -4.54
CA TYR A 182 -18.44 -31.63 -5.08
C TYR A 182 -19.21 -32.48 -6.09
N ILE A 183 -20.55 -32.36 -6.14
CA ILE A 183 -21.39 -32.89 -7.22
C ILE A 183 -21.77 -31.74 -8.16
N ILE A 184 -21.82 -32.00 -9.46
CA ILE A 184 -22.26 -31.06 -10.49
C ILE A 184 -23.33 -31.70 -11.37
N TYR A 185 -24.24 -30.89 -11.89
CA TYR A 185 -25.17 -31.31 -12.92
C TYR A 185 -24.58 -30.97 -14.30
N LYS A 186 -24.44 -31.98 -15.16
CA LYS A 186 -23.85 -31.86 -16.50
C LYS A 186 -24.52 -32.85 -17.44
N ASN A 187 -24.87 -32.40 -18.65
CA ASN A 187 -25.50 -33.24 -19.69
C ASN A 187 -26.68 -34.10 -19.18
N GLY A 188 -27.53 -33.54 -18.31
CA GLY A 188 -28.68 -34.22 -17.72
C GLY A 188 -28.40 -35.14 -16.53
N LYS A 189 -27.13 -35.38 -16.17
CA LYS A 189 -26.71 -36.31 -15.09
C LYS A 189 -26.02 -35.57 -13.93
N LEU A 190 -26.07 -36.18 -12.74
CA LEU A 190 -25.27 -35.78 -11.58
C LEU A 190 -23.91 -36.48 -11.65
N GLU A 191 -22.84 -35.71 -11.82
CA GLU A 191 -21.45 -36.19 -11.88
C GLU A 191 -20.67 -35.75 -10.64
N HIS A 192 -19.71 -36.57 -10.19
CA HIS A 192 -18.71 -36.10 -9.23
C HIS A 192 -17.79 -35.11 -9.94
N ARG A 193 -17.63 -33.90 -9.39
CA ARG A 193 -16.70 -32.90 -9.93
C ARG A 193 -15.29 -33.50 -9.90
N ALA A 194 -14.60 -33.48 -11.04
CA ALA A 194 -13.20 -33.86 -11.13
C ALA A 194 -12.33 -33.03 -10.16
N GLY A 195 -11.29 -33.67 -9.61
CA GLY A 195 -10.26 -32.98 -8.84
C GLY A 195 -9.49 -31.97 -9.70
N ARG A 196 -8.83 -31.02 -9.04
CA ARG A 196 -7.85 -30.12 -9.67
C ARG A 196 -6.45 -30.49 -9.20
N ASP A 197 -5.52 -30.57 -10.15
CA ASP A 197 -4.09 -30.57 -9.85
C ASP A 197 -3.70 -29.20 -9.27
N GLY A 198 -3.04 -29.18 -8.12
CA GLY A 198 -2.61 -27.94 -7.46
C GLY A 198 -3.75 -27.05 -6.93
N ALA A 199 -4.74 -27.63 -6.27
CA ALA A 199 -5.85 -26.89 -5.66
C ALA A 199 -5.37 -25.78 -4.69
N LEU A 200 -5.85 -24.55 -4.90
CA LEU A 200 -5.57 -23.41 -3.99
C LEU A 200 -5.98 -23.73 -2.55
N PHE A 201 -5.04 -23.57 -1.62
CA PHE A 201 -5.26 -23.74 -0.18
C PHE A 201 -6.45 -22.90 0.32
N ARG A 202 -7.41 -23.56 0.97
CA ARG A 202 -8.58 -22.98 1.65
C ARG A 202 -8.84 -23.75 2.96
N GLY A 203 -9.36 -23.06 3.97
CA GLY A 203 -9.59 -23.62 5.31
C GLY A 203 -8.55 -23.15 6.34
N THR A 204 -8.84 -23.38 7.61
CA THR A 204 -8.02 -22.93 8.76
C THR A 204 -6.84 -23.87 9.01
N VAL A 205 -5.61 -23.34 9.02
CA VAL A 205 -4.33 -24.09 9.08
C VAL A 205 -4.27 -25.15 10.20
N LYS A 206 -4.75 -24.78 11.39
CA LYS A 206 -4.84 -25.63 12.59
C LYS A 206 -5.66 -26.90 12.34
N TYR A 207 -6.77 -26.81 11.62
CA TYR A 207 -7.75 -27.90 11.46
C TYR A 207 -7.74 -28.56 10.08
N CYS A 208 -7.25 -27.92 9.03
CA CYS A 208 -7.30 -28.51 7.69
C CYS A 208 -6.47 -29.80 7.56
N SER A 209 -6.89 -30.69 6.68
CA SER A 209 -6.24 -31.98 6.42
C SER A 209 -4.81 -31.86 5.87
N ILE A 210 -4.05 -32.97 5.92
CA ILE A 210 -2.75 -33.07 5.25
C ILE A 210 -2.87 -32.86 3.74
N ASN A 211 -3.93 -33.38 3.11
CA ASN A 211 -4.23 -33.17 1.68
C ASN A 211 -4.39 -31.68 1.34
N THR A 212 -5.07 -30.92 2.22
CA THR A 212 -5.25 -29.46 2.07
C THR A 212 -3.94 -28.71 2.07
N HIS A 213 -3.02 -29.08 2.96
CA HIS A 213 -1.66 -28.54 3.01
C HIS A 213 -0.86 -28.89 1.74
N LEU A 214 -1.00 -30.12 1.25
CA LEU A 214 -0.38 -30.62 0.01
C LEU A 214 -1.04 -30.12 -1.28
N ARG A 215 -2.05 -29.24 -1.21
CA ARG A 215 -2.79 -28.68 -2.36
C ARG A 215 -3.51 -29.72 -3.24
N TYR A 216 -3.93 -30.84 -2.65
CA TYR A 216 -4.90 -31.72 -3.30
C TYR A 216 -6.32 -31.16 -3.19
N GLU A 217 -7.21 -31.60 -4.08
CA GLU A 217 -8.61 -31.20 -4.03
C GLU A 217 -9.30 -31.77 -2.78
N GLN A 218 -10.04 -30.91 -2.07
CA GLN A 218 -10.68 -31.28 -0.80
C GLN A 218 -12.00 -32.01 -1.03
N GLY A 219 -12.10 -33.22 -0.49
CA GLY A 219 -13.27 -34.08 -0.54
C GLY A 219 -13.91 -34.27 0.84
N ARG A 220 -14.90 -35.15 0.88
CA ARG A 220 -15.70 -35.43 2.10
C ARG A 220 -14.86 -35.97 3.27
N CYS A 221 -13.73 -36.62 3.00
CA CYS A 221 -12.81 -37.10 4.02
C CYS A 221 -12.01 -35.96 4.69
N ASP A 222 -11.80 -34.82 4.04
CA ASP A 222 -11.01 -33.71 4.58
C ASP A 222 -11.75 -32.91 5.65
N ASP A 223 -13.07 -32.76 5.51
CA ASP A 223 -13.94 -32.20 6.56
C ASP A 223 -14.04 -33.15 7.77
N LEU A 224 -13.99 -34.47 7.55
CA LEU A 224 -13.96 -35.47 8.63
C LEU A 224 -12.60 -35.51 9.35
N TRP A 225 -11.48 -35.37 8.62
CA TRP A 225 -10.16 -35.14 9.23
C TRP A 225 -10.14 -33.87 10.08
N SER A 226 -10.77 -32.81 9.60
CA SER A 226 -10.89 -31.54 10.32
C SER A 226 -11.71 -31.70 11.61
N LEU A 227 -12.81 -32.48 11.58
CA LEU A 227 -13.56 -32.87 12.78
C LEU A 227 -12.68 -33.66 13.78
N MET A 228 -11.86 -34.61 13.32
CA MET A 228 -10.99 -35.37 14.22
C MET A 228 -9.95 -34.47 14.91
N TYR A 229 -9.40 -33.45 14.24
CA TYR A 229 -8.54 -32.48 14.91
C TYR A 229 -9.29 -31.55 15.88
N VAL A 230 -10.55 -31.20 15.60
CA VAL A 230 -11.42 -30.47 16.55
C VAL A 230 -11.68 -31.29 17.82
N LEU A 231 -11.97 -32.58 17.68
CA LEU A 231 -12.14 -33.47 18.84
C LEU A 231 -10.81 -33.68 19.59
N GLY A 232 -9.69 -33.73 18.87
CA GLY A 232 -8.35 -33.75 19.46
C GLY A 232 -8.09 -32.54 20.36
N GLU A 233 -8.39 -31.32 19.89
CA GLU A 233 -8.25 -30.07 20.68
C GLU A 233 -9.04 -30.11 22.00
N PHE A 234 -10.27 -30.62 21.98
CA PHE A 234 -11.09 -30.76 23.19
C PHE A 234 -10.59 -31.83 24.17
N ILE A 235 -9.69 -32.73 23.73
CA ILE A 235 -9.02 -33.72 24.58
C ILE A 235 -7.67 -33.19 25.10
N LYS A 236 -6.90 -32.49 24.25
CA LYS A 236 -5.56 -31.94 24.54
C LYS A 236 -5.18 -30.83 23.54
N ILE A 237 -4.26 -29.96 23.94
CA ILE A 237 -3.61 -29.02 23.01
C ILE A 237 -2.98 -29.81 21.84
N LEU A 238 -3.18 -29.33 20.60
CA LEU A 238 -2.65 -29.99 19.40
C LEU A 238 -1.13 -29.77 19.29
N PRO A 239 -0.33 -30.75 18.83
CA PRO A 239 1.14 -30.62 18.77
C PRO A 239 1.69 -29.49 17.88
N TRP A 240 0.85 -28.87 17.07
CA TRP A 240 1.18 -27.78 16.14
C TRP A 240 0.49 -26.44 16.49
N GLU A 241 -0.07 -26.30 17.69
CA GLU A 241 -0.80 -25.10 18.14
C GLU A 241 -0.03 -23.80 17.85
N ASP A 242 1.15 -23.63 18.45
CA ASP A 242 2.01 -22.44 18.32
C ASP A 242 2.61 -22.23 16.92
N TYR A 243 2.45 -23.20 16.01
CA TYR A 243 3.06 -23.19 14.68
C TYR A 243 2.07 -22.86 13.55
N CYS A 244 0.81 -22.53 13.88
CA CYS A 244 -0.27 -22.36 12.89
C CYS A 244 -0.08 -21.19 11.88
N ASP A 245 0.83 -20.25 12.14
CA ASP A 245 1.24 -19.22 11.17
C ASP A 245 2.21 -19.77 10.10
N ASP A 246 2.98 -20.82 10.42
CA ASP A 246 3.81 -21.56 9.46
C ASP A 246 3.12 -22.85 9.02
N LYS A 247 2.63 -22.83 7.78
CA LYS A 247 1.96 -23.97 7.16
C LYS A 247 2.89 -25.16 6.94
N GLU A 248 4.18 -24.94 6.67
CA GLU A 248 5.11 -26.01 6.37
C GLU A 248 5.55 -26.73 7.64
N THR A 249 5.85 -25.99 8.72
CA THR A 249 6.08 -26.61 10.04
C THR A 249 4.81 -27.27 10.58
N THR A 250 3.63 -26.66 10.41
CA THR A 250 2.35 -27.32 10.73
C THR A 250 2.16 -28.63 9.96
N LEU A 251 2.47 -28.67 8.66
CA LEU A 251 2.39 -29.88 7.84
C LEU A 251 3.39 -30.96 8.31
N LYS A 252 4.64 -30.58 8.63
CA LYS A 252 5.66 -31.50 9.15
C LYS A 252 5.20 -32.12 10.47
N LEU A 253 4.73 -31.31 11.41
CA LEU A 253 4.18 -31.77 12.69
C LEU A 253 2.92 -32.65 12.52
N LYS A 254 2.02 -32.31 11.59
CA LYS A 254 0.85 -33.15 11.24
C LYS A 254 1.24 -34.51 10.65
N LYS A 255 2.34 -34.58 9.89
CA LYS A 255 2.86 -35.84 9.34
C LYS A 255 3.61 -36.70 10.38
N SER A 256 4.30 -36.09 11.34
CA SER A 256 5.09 -36.80 12.35
C SER A 256 4.30 -37.18 13.62
N THR A 257 3.15 -36.56 13.85
CA THR A 257 2.29 -36.87 15.00
C THR A 257 1.58 -38.20 14.80
N LYS A 258 1.84 -39.17 15.70
CA LYS A 258 1.11 -40.44 15.78
C LYS A 258 -0.36 -40.23 16.17
N ASP A 259 -1.29 -40.89 15.48
CA ASP A 259 -2.75 -40.77 15.70
C ASP A 259 -3.15 -41.03 17.16
N GLU A 260 -2.56 -42.04 17.80
CA GLU A 260 -2.82 -42.42 19.19
C GLU A 260 -2.53 -41.27 20.15
N SER A 261 -1.51 -40.46 19.82
CA SER A 261 -1.10 -39.32 20.64
C SER A 261 -2.05 -38.12 20.55
N LEU A 262 -2.98 -38.09 19.58
CA LEU A 262 -4.03 -37.07 19.50
C LEU A 262 -5.20 -37.38 20.44
N PHE A 263 -5.42 -38.65 20.77
CA PHE A 263 -6.61 -39.14 21.46
C PHE A 263 -6.29 -39.93 22.75
N PRO A 264 -5.49 -39.38 23.70
CA PRO A 264 -5.09 -40.10 24.90
C PRO A 264 -6.29 -40.46 25.79
N GLY A 265 -6.49 -41.76 26.01
CA GLY A 265 -7.66 -42.33 26.71
C GLY A 265 -8.87 -42.63 25.81
N TYR A 266 -8.77 -42.33 24.50
CA TYR A 266 -9.85 -42.45 23.52
C TYR A 266 -9.47 -43.41 22.38
N ASN A 267 -8.84 -44.55 22.71
CA ASN A 267 -8.18 -45.45 21.77
C ASN A 267 -9.03 -45.82 20.54
N ASN A 268 -10.35 -45.98 20.67
CA ASN A 268 -11.21 -46.33 19.53
C ASN A 268 -11.29 -45.20 18.47
N PHE A 269 -10.98 -43.94 18.80
CA PHE A 269 -10.92 -42.83 17.83
C PHE A 269 -9.82 -43.06 16.78
N VAL A 270 -8.77 -43.81 17.12
CA VAL A 270 -7.69 -44.19 16.18
C VAL A 270 -8.21 -45.11 15.06
N THR A 271 -9.30 -45.86 15.32
CA THR A 271 -9.97 -46.65 14.26
C THR A 271 -10.66 -45.75 13.23
N ILE A 272 -11.12 -44.56 13.64
CA ILE A 272 -11.70 -43.55 12.75
C ILE A 272 -10.60 -42.96 11.87
N THR A 273 -9.48 -42.50 12.43
CA THR A 273 -8.40 -41.93 11.61
C THR A 273 -7.74 -42.96 10.70
N SER A 274 -7.61 -44.21 11.16
CA SER A 274 -7.17 -45.35 10.33
C SER A 274 -8.13 -45.62 9.16
N TYR A 275 -9.44 -45.51 9.38
CA TYR A 275 -10.43 -45.56 8.30
C TYR A 275 -10.35 -44.35 7.37
N LEU A 276 -10.17 -43.13 7.89
CA LEU A 276 -10.02 -41.92 7.06
C LEU A 276 -8.73 -41.93 6.21
N LYS A 277 -7.71 -42.72 6.57
CA LYS A 277 -6.52 -42.97 5.73
C LYS A 277 -6.82 -43.82 4.49
N THR A 278 -7.91 -44.60 4.47
CA THR A 278 -8.30 -45.41 3.29
C THR A 278 -9.25 -44.66 2.34
N LEU A 279 -9.53 -43.38 2.57
CA LEU A 279 -10.46 -42.57 1.78
C LEU A 279 -9.72 -41.53 0.94
N ASN A 280 -10.13 -41.39 -0.32
CA ASN A 280 -9.65 -40.34 -1.23
C ASN A 280 -10.77 -39.33 -1.56
N TYR A 281 -10.44 -38.32 -2.37
CA TYR A 281 -11.34 -37.24 -2.77
C TYR A 281 -12.71 -37.72 -3.31
N TYR A 282 -12.75 -38.85 -4.04
CA TYR A 282 -13.97 -39.39 -4.65
C TYR A 282 -14.78 -40.31 -3.72
N SER A 283 -14.18 -40.84 -2.64
CA SER A 283 -14.83 -41.79 -1.74
C SER A 283 -16.09 -41.23 -1.05
N LYS A 284 -17.14 -42.04 -0.90
CA LYS A 284 -18.30 -41.79 -0.01
C LYS A 284 -17.93 -42.31 1.38
N PRO A 285 -17.75 -41.45 2.42
CA PRO A 285 -17.46 -41.93 3.76
C PRO A 285 -18.66 -42.66 4.35
N ASP A 286 -18.38 -43.72 5.10
CA ASP A 286 -19.38 -44.43 5.91
C ASP A 286 -19.54 -43.71 7.25
N TYR A 287 -20.53 -42.82 7.33
CA TYR A 287 -20.85 -42.11 8.57
C TYR A 287 -21.39 -43.04 9.66
N GLY A 288 -21.99 -44.18 9.30
CA GLY A 288 -22.45 -45.19 10.25
C GLY A 288 -21.28 -45.85 10.98
N LYS A 289 -20.23 -46.23 10.24
CA LYS A 289 -18.98 -46.76 10.81
C LYS A 289 -18.23 -45.76 11.69
N ILE A 290 -18.30 -44.46 11.38
CA ILE A 290 -17.72 -43.41 12.25
C ILE A 290 -18.60 -43.20 13.50
N ALA A 291 -19.92 -43.12 13.32
CA ALA A 291 -20.88 -42.93 14.41
C ALA A 291 -20.88 -44.10 15.39
N SER A 292 -20.71 -45.35 14.93
CA SER A 292 -20.72 -46.53 15.79
C SER A 292 -19.60 -46.51 16.84
N VAL A 293 -18.46 -45.86 16.57
CA VAL A 293 -17.39 -45.63 17.55
C VAL A 293 -17.85 -44.70 18.67
N PHE A 294 -18.54 -43.60 18.34
CA PHE A 294 -19.07 -42.66 19.33
C PHE A 294 -20.27 -43.24 20.10
N LEU A 295 -21.16 -43.97 19.40
CA LEU A 295 -22.30 -44.68 20.00
C LEU A 295 -21.84 -45.83 20.90
N LYS A 296 -20.72 -46.50 20.57
CA LYS A 296 -20.08 -47.46 21.47
C LYS A 296 -19.59 -46.79 22.75
N TYR A 297 -18.84 -45.68 22.67
CA TYR A 297 -18.49 -44.91 23.87
C TYR A 297 -19.70 -44.49 24.69
N MET A 298 -20.79 -44.12 24.03
CA MET A 298 -22.04 -43.74 24.68
C MET A 298 -22.67 -44.91 25.46
N LYS A 299 -22.75 -46.10 24.84
CA LYS A 299 -23.24 -47.34 25.48
C LYS A 299 -22.33 -47.80 26.62
N ASP A 300 -21.03 -47.95 26.34
CA ASP A 300 -20.03 -48.52 27.25
C ASP A 300 -19.84 -47.68 28.53
N ASN A 301 -20.23 -46.40 28.51
CA ASN A 301 -20.13 -45.47 29.65
C ASN A 301 -21.52 -45.03 30.18
N ASN A 302 -22.61 -45.67 29.76
CA ASN A 302 -24.00 -45.36 30.17
C ASN A 302 -24.40 -43.87 30.02
N ILE A 303 -23.89 -43.22 28.96
CA ILE A 303 -24.15 -41.81 28.65
C ILE A 303 -25.51 -41.69 27.96
N LYS A 304 -26.33 -40.72 28.37
CA LYS A 304 -27.69 -40.54 27.84
C LYS A 304 -27.79 -39.25 27.02
N TYR A 305 -28.63 -39.23 26.00
CA TYR A 305 -28.88 -38.00 25.23
C TYR A 305 -29.42 -36.86 26.10
N THR A 306 -30.17 -37.22 27.16
CA THR A 306 -30.75 -36.30 28.15
C THR A 306 -29.74 -35.63 29.08
N ASP A 307 -28.52 -36.17 29.22
CA ASP A 307 -27.52 -35.70 30.20
C ASP A 307 -27.23 -34.18 30.10
N PRO A 308 -26.99 -33.47 31.22
CA PRO A 308 -26.60 -32.07 31.16
C PRO A 308 -25.18 -31.91 30.59
N TYR A 309 -25.04 -31.05 29.59
CA TYR A 309 -23.75 -30.57 29.08
C TYR A 309 -23.02 -29.72 30.13
N ASP A 310 -21.70 -29.57 29.99
CA ASP A 310 -20.90 -28.84 30.99
C ASP A 310 -21.22 -27.33 31.06
N TRP A 311 -21.75 -26.76 29.97
CA TRP A 311 -22.28 -25.40 29.94
C TRP A 311 -23.69 -25.22 30.54
N GLU A 312 -24.40 -26.32 30.81
CA GLU A 312 -25.63 -26.32 31.62
C GLU A 312 -25.30 -26.41 33.12
N LYS A 313 -24.24 -27.17 33.48
CA LYS A 313 -23.78 -27.35 34.87
C LYS A 313 -23.11 -26.08 35.42
N LYS A 314 -22.22 -25.46 34.64
CA LYS A 314 -21.65 -24.15 34.97
C LYS A 314 -22.72 -23.06 34.81
N LYS A 315 -22.68 -22.01 35.64
CA LYS A 315 -23.55 -20.81 35.57
C LYS A 315 -23.30 -19.91 34.33
N CYS A 316 -23.03 -20.50 33.18
CA CYS A 316 -22.76 -19.84 31.88
C CYS A 316 -23.93 -18.99 31.36
N PHE A 317 -25.14 -19.19 31.93
CA PHE A 317 -26.38 -18.45 31.65
C PHE A 317 -26.93 -17.74 32.90
N SER A 318 -26.05 -17.32 33.82
CA SER A 318 -26.44 -16.51 34.98
C SER A 318 -26.84 -15.08 34.58
N LYS A 319 -28.16 -14.86 34.42
CA LYS A 319 -29.01 -13.63 34.51
C LYS A 319 -28.51 -12.20 34.17
N ASN A 320 -27.22 -11.93 34.01
CA ASN A 320 -26.65 -10.59 33.82
C ASN A 320 -26.49 -10.28 32.32
N ASN A 321 -27.61 -10.07 31.62
CA ASN A 321 -27.72 -9.39 30.32
C ASN A 321 -29.18 -8.95 30.03
N VAL A 322 -29.99 -8.77 31.09
CA VAL A 322 -31.38 -8.27 31.06
C VAL A 322 -31.53 -7.20 32.16
N SER A 323 -30.60 -6.26 32.10
CA SER A 323 -30.34 -5.09 32.97
C SER A 323 -28.97 -4.56 32.49
N GLU A 324 -28.76 -3.29 32.15
CA GLU A 324 -29.63 -2.11 32.17
C GLU A 324 -29.60 -1.45 30.77
N GLU A 325 -30.74 -1.34 30.06
CA GLU A 325 -30.91 -0.45 28.88
C GLU A 325 -32.36 -0.45 28.35
N GLU A 326 -33.10 -1.56 28.47
CA GLU A 326 -34.52 -1.66 28.08
C GLU A 326 -35.45 -1.02 29.15
N THR A 327 -35.27 0.28 29.49
CA THR A 327 -36.11 0.98 30.50
C THR A 327 -36.22 2.51 30.33
N SER A 328 -36.17 3.06 29.11
CA SER A 328 -36.23 4.53 28.90
C SER A 328 -36.97 5.02 27.64
N VAL A 329 -38.05 4.34 27.23
CA VAL A 329 -39.00 4.87 26.22
C VAL A 329 -40.44 4.73 26.71
N SER A 330 -41.29 5.72 26.37
CA SER A 330 -42.74 5.75 26.61
C SER A 330 -43.21 5.52 28.06
N ASN A 331 -42.90 6.46 28.95
CA ASN A 331 -43.71 6.68 30.15
C ASN A 331 -44.94 7.55 29.79
N SER A 332 -45.98 6.93 29.23
CA SER A 332 -47.20 7.62 28.76
C SER A 332 -48.46 6.90 29.25
N LYS A 333 -49.19 7.52 30.18
CA LYS A 333 -50.40 6.96 30.80
C LYS A 333 -51.53 6.83 29.77
N GLY A 334 -51.89 5.59 29.39
CA GLY A 334 -53.01 5.28 28.50
C GLY A 334 -53.91 4.18 29.09
N LYS A 335 -55.24 4.40 29.11
CA LYS A 335 -56.22 3.57 29.83
C LYS A 335 -56.26 2.11 29.34
N LYS A 336 -56.49 1.18 30.27
CA LYS A 336 -56.97 -0.19 29.97
C LYS A 336 -58.27 -0.13 29.16
N LYS A 337 -58.38 -0.93 28.10
CA LYS A 337 -59.63 -1.58 27.70
C LYS A 337 -59.33 -3.03 27.34
N LYS A 338 -60.23 -3.94 27.71
CA LYS A 338 -60.28 -5.30 27.14
C LYS A 338 -60.98 -5.19 25.80
N ASP A 339 -60.51 -5.93 24.79
CA ASP A 339 -61.39 -6.52 23.79
C ASP A 339 -60.77 -7.82 23.26
N LYS A 340 -61.58 -8.63 22.59
CA LYS A 340 -61.28 -10.04 22.23
C LYS A 340 -60.73 -10.18 20.80
N ASN A 341 -60.29 -11.40 20.48
CA ASN A 341 -60.11 -11.93 19.13
C ASN A 341 -59.02 -11.31 18.24
N VAL A 342 -57.75 -11.63 18.54
CA VAL A 342 -56.74 -11.88 17.48
C VAL A 342 -56.00 -13.18 17.79
N THR A 343 -56.38 -14.27 17.13
CA THR A 343 -55.67 -15.55 17.12
C THR A 343 -54.52 -15.52 16.11
N SER A 344 -53.48 -14.74 16.40
CA SER A 344 -52.26 -14.71 15.57
C SER A 344 -51.32 -15.86 15.95
N THR A 345 -51.11 -16.79 15.02
CA THR A 345 -50.17 -17.90 15.14
C THR A 345 -48.73 -17.41 15.30
N LEU A 346 -48.19 -17.52 16.52
CA LEU A 346 -46.79 -17.21 16.81
C LEU A 346 -45.91 -18.43 16.50
N GLU A 347 -45.32 -18.46 15.31
CA GLU A 347 -44.23 -19.39 14.99
C GLU A 347 -42.94 -19.03 15.77
N SER A 348 -42.93 -19.32 17.07
CA SER A 348 -41.75 -19.92 17.67
C SER A 348 -41.38 -21.15 16.86
N ALA A 349 -40.12 -21.25 16.42
CA ALA A 349 -39.63 -22.47 15.83
C ALA A 349 -39.37 -23.44 16.98
N GLU A 350 -40.44 -24.13 17.40
CA GLU A 350 -40.31 -25.25 18.31
C GLU A 350 -39.40 -26.28 17.65
N TYR A 351 -38.34 -26.65 18.38
CA TYR A 351 -37.72 -27.94 18.20
C TYR A 351 -38.62 -28.90 18.97
N ASP A 352 -39.21 -29.87 18.29
CA ASP A 352 -39.95 -30.93 18.95
C ASP A 352 -39.03 -31.59 19.99
N PHE A 353 -39.58 -32.00 21.12
CA PHE A 353 -38.86 -32.79 22.11
C PHE A 353 -38.32 -34.08 21.47
N ALA A 354 -39.04 -34.63 20.47
CA ALA A 354 -38.57 -35.73 19.63
C ALA A 354 -37.32 -35.39 18.80
N ASP A 355 -37.24 -34.21 18.18
CA ASP A 355 -36.10 -33.79 17.33
C ASP A 355 -34.77 -33.79 18.10
N VAL A 356 -34.80 -33.48 19.42
CA VAL A 356 -33.61 -33.34 20.27
C VAL A 356 -33.15 -34.66 20.90
N PHE A 357 -34.04 -35.66 21.01
CA PHE A 357 -33.73 -36.97 21.58
C PHE A 357 -33.80 -38.13 20.58
N SER A 358 -34.18 -37.86 19.33
CA SER A 358 -34.07 -38.81 18.23
C SER A 358 -32.61 -39.18 17.96
N LEU A 359 -32.37 -40.47 17.69
CA LEU A 359 -31.08 -40.94 17.21
C LEU A 359 -30.81 -40.35 15.82
N PRO A 360 -29.73 -39.59 15.60
CA PRO A 360 -29.43 -39.04 14.29
C PRO A 360 -29.20 -40.18 13.29
N ASN A 361 -30.01 -40.24 12.22
CA ASN A 361 -29.95 -41.37 11.30
C ASN A 361 -28.69 -41.28 10.40
N PHE A 362 -27.75 -42.20 10.64
CA PHE A 362 -26.49 -42.33 9.90
C PHE A 362 -26.55 -43.26 8.68
N GLU A 363 -27.69 -43.87 8.37
CA GLU A 363 -27.88 -44.74 7.22
C GLU A 363 -27.59 -44.03 5.89
N ASN A 364 -27.15 -44.83 4.92
CA ASN A 364 -26.77 -44.40 3.57
C ASN A 364 -28.00 -44.19 2.67
N THR A 365 -28.75 -43.12 2.90
CA THR A 365 -29.74 -42.64 1.93
C THR A 365 -29.04 -42.11 0.67
N ASP A 366 -29.57 -42.44 -0.50
CA ASP A 366 -29.05 -41.99 -1.79
C ASP A 366 -29.75 -40.73 -2.32
N MET A 367 -29.00 -39.98 -3.13
CA MET A 367 -29.20 -38.53 -3.31
C MET A 367 -30.28 -38.17 -4.33
N LYS A 368 -31.56 -38.37 -3.96
CA LYS A 368 -32.72 -37.90 -4.75
C LYS A 368 -32.89 -36.37 -4.65
N ILE A 369 -32.15 -35.61 -5.45
CA ILE A 369 -32.39 -34.16 -5.63
C ILE A 369 -33.55 -33.95 -6.60
N ASN A 370 -34.69 -33.49 -6.10
CA ASN A 370 -35.88 -33.24 -6.92
C ASN A 370 -35.92 -31.78 -7.40
N PHE A 371 -35.41 -31.51 -8.61
CA PHE A 371 -35.45 -30.18 -9.22
C PHE A 371 -36.79 -29.92 -9.94
N LYS A 372 -37.80 -29.50 -9.16
CA LYS A 372 -38.92 -28.72 -9.68
C LYS A 372 -39.00 -27.38 -8.96
N ASN A 373 -38.66 -26.32 -9.70
CA ASN A 373 -39.23 -24.96 -9.67
C ASN A 373 -38.27 -24.04 -10.44
N ASN A 374 -38.49 -23.94 -11.75
CA ASN A 374 -38.20 -22.68 -12.43
C ASN A 374 -39.18 -21.64 -11.87
N ASP A 375 -38.69 -20.45 -11.49
CA ASP A 375 -39.27 -19.21 -12.02
C ASP A 375 -38.50 -17.95 -11.58
N THR A 376 -38.67 -16.91 -12.39
CA THR A 376 -38.38 -15.48 -12.12
C THR A 376 -37.00 -15.13 -11.53
N PHE A 377 -35.98 -15.02 -12.40
CA PHE A 377 -34.86 -14.08 -12.17
C PHE A 377 -34.46 -13.31 -13.45
N LEU A 378 -35.46 -12.77 -14.13
CA LEU A 378 -35.34 -11.66 -15.08
C LEU A 378 -36.17 -10.47 -14.53
N LEU A 379 -36.01 -9.28 -15.10
CA LEU A 379 -36.76 -8.05 -14.75
C LEU A 379 -36.51 -7.39 -13.37
N ILE A 380 -35.25 -7.14 -12.99
CA ILE A 380 -34.91 -5.87 -12.27
C ILE A 380 -33.64 -5.29 -12.88
N LEU A 381 -33.74 -4.76 -14.10
CA LEU A 381 -32.66 -4.03 -14.75
C LEU A 381 -33.16 -3.00 -15.79
N LEU A 382 -34.25 -2.28 -15.49
CA LEU A 382 -34.68 -1.08 -16.24
C LEU A 382 -35.70 -0.25 -15.45
N SER A 383 -35.25 0.84 -14.83
CA SER A 383 -35.99 2.10 -14.58
C SER A 383 -35.12 3.07 -13.77
N LYS A 384 -35.13 4.35 -14.16
CA LYS A 384 -34.60 5.50 -13.41
C LYS A 384 -35.75 6.49 -13.20
N THR A 385 -35.54 7.49 -12.32
CA THR A 385 -36.48 8.58 -11.96
C THR A 385 -37.78 8.10 -11.31
N THR A 386 -38.34 8.79 -10.32
CA THR A 386 -38.36 10.24 -10.06
C THR A 386 -37.75 10.68 -8.72
N ALA A 387 -37.61 12.00 -8.55
CA ALA A 387 -37.50 12.68 -7.25
C ALA A 387 -38.91 12.79 -6.61
N SER A 388 -39.12 13.11 -5.32
CA SER A 388 -38.49 14.20 -4.55
C SER A 388 -38.60 14.04 -3.03
N ASN A 389 -37.77 14.81 -2.31
CA ASN A 389 -37.95 15.41 -0.97
C ASN A 389 -38.85 14.73 0.07
N VAL A 390 -38.27 14.42 1.24
CA VAL A 390 -38.44 15.23 2.47
C VAL A 390 -37.29 14.90 3.45
N SER A 391 -36.83 15.92 4.17
CA SER A 391 -35.75 15.82 5.17
C SER A 391 -36.27 15.56 6.57
N LEU A 392 -35.62 14.67 7.32
CA LEU A 392 -35.61 14.68 8.78
C LEU A 392 -34.20 14.36 9.26
N GLU A 393 -33.61 15.25 10.06
CA GLU A 393 -32.27 15.07 10.60
C GLU A 393 -32.30 14.14 11.81
N GLY A 394 -31.54 13.05 11.73
CA GLY A 394 -31.32 12.10 12.82
C GLY A 394 -29.84 11.80 12.95
N THR A 395 -29.28 12.02 14.13
CA THR A 395 -27.85 11.92 14.46
C THR A 395 -27.22 10.60 13.99
N LYS A 396 -26.33 10.66 12.99
CA LYS A 396 -25.62 9.47 12.47
C LYS A 396 -24.29 9.26 13.18
N THR A 397 -24.13 8.10 13.80
CA THR A 397 -22.84 7.57 14.27
C THR A 397 -21.99 7.14 13.08
N VAL A 398 -21.25 8.09 12.49
CA VAL A 398 -20.52 7.92 11.21
C VAL A 398 -19.64 6.68 11.20
N GLU A 399 -20.03 5.70 10.40
CA GLU A 399 -19.21 4.52 10.12
C GLU A 399 -18.00 4.91 9.27
N LYS A 400 -16.81 4.64 9.80
CA LYS A 400 -15.54 5.01 9.18
C LYS A 400 -15.21 4.02 8.07
N GLU A 401 -15.28 4.46 6.81
CA GLU A 401 -14.75 3.67 5.70
C GLU A 401 -13.27 3.37 5.93
N GLU A 402 -12.91 2.09 5.86
CA GLU A 402 -11.54 1.62 6.07
C GLU A 402 -10.59 2.11 4.96
N ARG A 403 -9.32 2.22 5.34
CA ARG A 403 -8.26 2.70 4.43
C ARG A 403 -7.93 1.61 3.42
N GLY A 404 -7.78 1.98 2.15
CA GLY A 404 -7.40 1.04 1.11
C GLY A 404 -6.03 0.40 1.35
N GLN A 405 -5.80 -0.78 0.77
CA GLN A 405 -4.48 -1.41 0.64
C GLN A 405 -4.17 -1.66 -0.84
N TRP A 406 -2.89 -1.84 -1.14
CA TRP A 406 -2.43 -2.30 -2.46
C TRP A 406 -3.00 -3.67 -2.82
N GLY A 407 -3.34 -3.87 -4.11
CA GLY A 407 -3.83 -5.15 -4.62
C GLY A 407 -2.77 -6.28 -4.66
N GLY A 408 -1.50 -5.94 -4.52
CA GLY A 408 -0.36 -6.87 -4.54
C GLY A 408 0.97 -6.12 -4.33
N LYS A 409 2.04 -6.85 -3.97
CA LYS A 409 3.36 -6.26 -3.71
C LYS A 409 3.93 -5.53 -4.94
N ILE A 410 3.77 -6.14 -6.12
CA ILE A 410 4.27 -5.59 -7.39
C ILE A 410 3.66 -4.23 -7.73
N PHE A 411 2.41 -3.98 -7.32
CA PHE A 411 1.73 -2.70 -7.53
C PHE A 411 2.33 -1.58 -6.66
N PHE A 412 2.69 -1.87 -5.40
CA PHE A 412 3.38 -0.92 -4.55
C PHE A 412 4.76 -0.58 -5.12
N ILE A 413 5.59 -1.59 -5.37
CA ILE A 413 7.00 -1.38 -5.75
C ILE A 413 7.13 -0.69 -7.10
N LEU A 414 6.29 -1.00 -8.09
CA LEU A 414 6.30 -0.29 -9.37
C LEU A 414 5.77 1.14 -9.26
N THR A 415 4.79 1.41 -8.38
CA THR A 415 4.39 2.81 -8.12
C THR A 415 5.54 3.57 -7.46
N ALA A 416 6.24 2.96 -6.50
CA ALA A 416 7.38 3.60 -5.84
C ALA A 416 8.58 3.79 -6.79
N VAL A 417 8.86 2.83 -7.68
CA VAL A 417 9.88 2.99 -8.74
C VAL A 417 9.50 4.11 -9.70
N GLY A 418 8.27 4.17 -10.21
CA GLY A 418 7.81 5.28 -11.07
C GLY A 418 7.65 6.63 -10.35
N CYS A 419 7.71 6.64 -9.01
CA CYS A 419 7.72 7.84 -8.19
C CYS A 419 9.15 8.34 -7.90
N ALA A 420 10.16 7.46 -7.93
CA ALA A 420 11.57 7.79 -7.73
C ALA A 420 12.34 7.99 -9.05
N VAL A 421 11.94 7.27 -10.09
CA VAL A 421 12.49 7.38 -11.44
C VAL A 421 11.57 8.30 -12.22
N GLY A 422 11.97 9.56 -12.27
CA GLY A 422 11.26 10.63 -12.97
C GLY A 422 12.03 11.12 -14.19
N LEU A 423 11.60 12.27 -14.72
CA LEU A 423 12.30 12.97 -15.81
C LEU A 423 13.78 13.24 -15.47
N GLY A 424 14.06 13.53 -14.19
CA GLY A 424 15.38 13.87 -13.65
C GLY A 424 16.50 12.89 -14.01
N ASN A 425 16.21 11.59 -14.11
CA ASN A 425 17.19 10.56 -14.45
C ASN A 425 17.67 10.64 -15.90
N ILE A 426 16.81 11.09 -16.82
CA ILE A 426 17.10 11.11 -18.27
C ILE A 426 17.59 12.49 -18.73
N TRP A 427 16.99 13.57 -18.25
CA TRP A 427 17.26 14.92 -18.79
C TRP A 427 18.17 15.81 -17.94
N ARG A 428 18.50 15.39 -16.71
CA ARG A 428 19.25 16.22 -15.73
C ARG A 428 20.48 15.49 -15.22
N PHE A 429 20.34 14.23 -14.78
CA PHE A 429 21.48 13.43 -14.31
C PHE A 429 22.67 13.41 -15.29
N PRO A 430 22.50 13.24 -16.63
CA PRO A 430 23.65 13.16 -17.54
C PRO A 430 24.39 14.50 -17.67
N TYR A 431 23.65 15.60 -17.70
CA TYR A 431 24.20 16.97 -17.70
C TYR A 431 24.91 17.29 -16.37
N VAL A 432 24.32 16.91 -15.23
CA VAL A 432 24.95 17.12 -13.92
C VAL A 432 26.21 16.26 -13.78
N ALA A 433 26.20 15.03 -14.31
CA ALA A 433 27.40 14.19 -14.37
C ALA A 433 28.48 14.81 -15.28
N TYR A 434 28.11 15.41 -16.42
CA TYR A 434 29.02 16.13 -17.31
C TYR A 434 29.82 17.21 -16.58
N GLU A 435 29.12 18.21 -16.03
CA GLU A 435 29.74 19.38 -15.38
C GLU A 435 30.66 19.01 -14.19
N ASN A 436 30.41 17.83 -13.60
CA ASN A 436 31.06 17.35 -12.39
C ASN A 436 32.01 16.16 -12.65
N GLY A 437 32.53 16.06 -13.89
CA GLY A 437 33.68 15.23 -14.24
C GLY A 437 33.36 13.90 -14.92
N GLY A 438 32.22 13.80 -15.59
CA GLY A 438 31.79 12.58 -16.29
C GLY A 438 31.58 11.42 -15.31
N SER A 439 32.12 10.25 -15.61
CA SER A 439 32.00 9.07 -14.74
C SER A 439 32.64 9.24 -13.35
N ALA A 440 33.51 10.24 -13.13
CA ALA A 440 33.98 10.57 -11.78
C ALA A 440 32.83 10.92 -10.83
N PHE A 441 31.77 11.59 -11.34
CA PHE A 441 30.57 11.97 -10.58
C PHE A 441 29.80 10.76 -9.99
N LEU A 442 29.98 9.55 -10.55
CA LEU A 442 29.33 8.36 -10.03
C LEU A 442 29.82 8.00 -8.62
N ILE A 443 31.06 8.35 -8.26
CA ILE A 443 31.63 8.12 -6.93
C ILE A 443 30.85 8.89 -5.84
N PRO A 444 30.73 10.23 -5.88
CA PRO A 444 29.92 10.97 -4.92
C PRO A 444 28.43 10.64 -5.03
N TYR A 445 27.91 10.27 -6.22
CA TYR A 445 26.52 9.81 -6.34
C TYR A 445 26.24 8.51 -5.56
N PHE A 446 27.06 7.47 -5.73
CA PHE A 446 26.90 6.20 -5.02
C PHE A 446 27.17 6.34 -3.51
N ILE A 447 28.13 7.17 -3.11
CA ILE A 447 28.38 7.45 -1.68
C ILE A 447 27.19 8.21 -1.07
N SER A 448 26.62 9.19 -1.78
CA SER A 448 25.40 9.89 -1.34
C SER A 448 24.21 8.94 -1.27
N SER A 449 24.06 8.02 -2.22
CA SER A 449 23.03 6.98 -2.20
C SER A 449 23.15 6.07 -0.97
N LEU A 450 24.37 5.65 -0.62
CA LEU A 450 24.63 4.80 0.53
C LEU A 450 24.46 5.52 1.89
N LEU A 451 24.84 6.79 2.01
CA LEU A 451 24.88 7.53 3.28
C LEU A 451 23.68 8.46 3.52
N ILE A 452 22.92 8.81 2.49
CA ILE A 452 21.75 9.70 2.56
C ILE A 452 20.52 9.02 1.96
N GLY A 453 20.60 8.59 0.69
CA GLY A 453 19.45 8.11 -0.08
C GLY A 453 18.78 6.88 0.52
N ILE A 454 19.48 5.75 0.56
CA ILE A 454 18.98 4.48 1.10
C ILE A 454 18.59 4.62 2.59
N PRO A 455 19.37 5.30 3.47
CA PRO A 455 18.94 5.58 4.83
C PRO A 455 17.63 6.37 4.94
N MET A 456 17.47 7.48 4.20
CA MET A 456 16.25 8.30 4.31
C MET A 456 15.04 7.63 3.66
N LEU A 457 15.19 7.01 2.49
CA LEU A 457 14.11 6.28 1.83
C LEU A 457 13.62 5.11 2.72
N HIS A 458 14.54 4.40 3.38
CA HIS A 458 14.20 3.38 4.37
C HIS A 458 13.48 3.95 5.60
N PHE A 459 13.85 5.14 6.06
CA PHE A 459 13.24 5.84 7.19
C PHE A 459 11.81 6.31 6.88
N GLU A 460 11.61 7.05 5.79
CA GLU A 460 10.29 7.50 5.34
C GLU A 460 9.34 6.30 5.13
N MET A 461 9.74 5.30 4.35
CA MET A 461 8.85 4.18 4.00
C MET A 461 8.48 3.33 5.24
N ASN A 462 9.39 3.11 6.19
CA ASN A 462 9.05 2.43 7.45
C ASN A 462 8.14 3.27 8.34
N TYR A 463 8.37 4.59 8.43
CA TYR A 463 7.50 5.50 9.17
C TYR A 463 6.07 5.44 8.61
N GLY A 464 5.94 5.55 7.29
CA GLY A 464 4.69 5.46 6.55
C GLY A 464 3.94 4.15 6.82
N GLN A 465 4.60 3.01 6.58
CA GLN A 465 4.02 1.68 6.80
C GLN A 465 3.62 1.45 8.28
N PHE A 466 4.39 1.98 9.24
CA PHE A 466 4.08 1.82 10.66
C PHE A 466 2.85 2.66 11.06
N VAL A 467 2.78 3.93 10.64
CA VAL A 467 1.74 4.86 11.09
C VAL A 467 0.39 4.69 10.36
N ALA A 468 0.40 4.11 9.16
CA ALA A 468 -0.76 3.77 8.34
C ALA A 468 -1.74 4.95 8.10
N SER A 469 -1.21 6.16 7.89
CA SER A 469 -1.95 7.38 7.56
C SER A 469 -1.06 8.40 6.85
N GLY A 470 -1.64 9.31 6.07
CA GLY A 470 -0.92 10.45 5.46
C GLY A 470 -0.21 11.34 6.48
N CYS A 471 0.83 12.04 6.03
CA CYS A 471 1.88 12.64 6.87
C CYS A 471 1.36 13.56 7.98
N GLY A 472 0.43 14.49 7.67
CA GLY A 472 -0.12 15.43 8.66
C GLY A 472 -0.81 14.74 9.86
N THR A 473 -1.59 13.69 9.60
CA THR A 473 -2.18 12.83 10.65
C THR A 473 -1.13 11.95 11.32
N GLY A 474 -0.13 11.49 10.56
CA GLY A 474 0.97 10.66 11.06
C GLY A 474 1.78 11.37 12.15
N TYR A 475 2.30 12.56 11.85
CA TYR A 475 3.14 13.30 12.79
C TYR A 475 2.35 13.76 14.02
N LYS A 476 1.07 14.13 13.87
CA LYS A 476 0.19 14.46 15.01
C LYS A 476 0.09 13.31 16.03
N LYS A 477 0.00 12.05 15.56
CA LYS A 477 -0.01 10.87 16.45
C LYS A 477 1.33 10.68 17.19
N LEU A 478 2.45 10.99 16.53
CA LEU A 478 3.80 10.73 17.05
C LEU A 478 4.24 11.76 18.10
N PHE A 479 3.97 13.04 17.86
CA PHE A 479 3.99 14.10 18.86
C PHE A 479 3.10 15.26 18.36
N PRO A 480 2.02 15.64 19.06
CA PRO A 480 1.05 16.64 18.57
C PRO A 480 1.61 17.95 18.01
N VAL A 481 2.72 18.46 18.57
CA VAL A 481 3.38 19.68 18.06
C VAL A 481 3.94 19.49 16.64
N GLY A 482 4.34 18.28 16.29
CA GLY A 482 4.92 17.91 15.00
C GLY A 482 3.93 17.82 13.85
N GLN A 483 2.63 17.99 14.09
CA GLN A 483 1.60 17.93 13.03
C GLN A 483 1.97 18.78 11.81
N GLY A 484 2.60 19.94 12.01
CA GLY A 484 3.01 20.84 10.94
C GLY A 484 3.99 20.21 9.94
N ILE A 485 4.89 19.31 10.36
CA ILE A 485 5.89 18.67 9.49
C ILE A 485 5.21 18.01 8.29
N GLY A 486 4.18 17.20 8.55
CA GLY A 486 3.41 16.53 7.51
C GLY A 486 2.49 17.43 6.68
N TRP A 487 2.35 18.72 7.04
CA TRP A 487 1.66 19.73 6.23
C TRP A 487 2.65 20.60 5.43
N VAL A 488 3.89 20.80 5.90
CA VAL A 488 4.97 21.40 5.09
C VAL A 488 5.23 20.55 3.85
N MET A 489 5.31 19.22 4.01
CA MET A 489 5.37 18.25 2.90
C MET A 489 4.24 18.46 1.88
N VAL A 490 3.00 18.65 2.35
CA VAL A 490 1.83 18.86 1.48
C VAL A 490 1.87 20.21 0.76
N VAL A 491 2.32 21.29 1.42
CA VAL A 491 2.45 22.61 0.75
C VAL A 491 3.61 22.61 -0.26
N SER A 492 4.74 21.98 0.07
CA SER A 492 5.85 21.80 -0.88
C SER A 492 5.43 20.98 -2.10
N CYS A 493 4.69 19.88 -1.88
CA CYS A 493 4.06 19.09 -2.94
C CYS A 493 3.10 19.92 -3.82
N VAL A 494 2.25 20.76 -3.22
CA VAL A 494 1.33 21.67 -3.95
C VAL A 494 2.09 22.65 -4.86
N PHE A 495 3.25 23.16 -4.45
CA PHE A 495 4.05 23.98 -5.36
C PHE A 495 4.73 23.14 -6.46
N ILE A 496 5.33 22.00 -6.11
CA ILE A 496 6.08 21.18 -7.08
C ILE A 496 5.16 20.66 -8.19
N ALA A 497 4.05 20.03 -7.86
CA ALA A 497 3.08 19.54 -8.83
C ALA A 497 2.44 20.66 -9.70
N SER A 498 2.35 21.90 -9.19
CA SER A 498 1.79 23.01 -9.97
C SER A 498 2.67 23.41 -11.17
N PHE A 499 3.99 23.28 -11.05
CA PHE A 499 4.91 23.56 -12.16
C PHE A 499 5.35 22.28 -12.91
N TYR A 500 5.51 21.14 -12.21
CA TYR A 500 6.04 19.91 -12.81
C TYR A 500 5.18 19.41 -13.99
N ILE A 501 3.85 19.51 -13.87
CA ILE A 501 2.93 19.13 -14.94
C ILE A 501 3.03 20.03 -16.19
N MET A 502 3.61 21.23 -16.12
CA MET A 502 3.90 22.05 -17.31
C MET A 502 4.86 21.35 -18.26
N ILE A 503 5.77 20.55 -17.72
CA ILE A 503 6.69 19.74 -18.53
C ILE A 503 5.90 18.69 -19.33
N MET A 504 4.91 18.06 -18.70
CA MET A 504 3.99 17.14 -19.38
C MET A 504 3.16 17.85 -20.45
N ALA A 505 2.75 19.11 -20.21
CA ALA A 505 2.05 19.92 -21.20
C ALA A 505 2.93 20.25 -22.42
N TYR A 506 4.22 20.53 -22.24
CA TYR A 506 5.17 20.69 -23.36
C TYR A 506 5.38 19.37 -24.11
N ILE A 507 5.61 18.25 -23.40
CA ILE A 507 5.75 16.91 -24.00
C ILE A 507 4.51 16.53 -24.83
N LEU A 508 3.31 16.84 -24.33
CA LEU A 508 2.06 16.53 -25.02
C LEU A 508 1.88 17.31 -26.33
N ILE A 509 2.45 18.52 -26.47
CA ILE A 509 2.44 19.27 -27.74
C ILE A 509 3.26 18.52 -28.82
N TYR A 510 4.45 18.02 -28.48
CA TYR A 510 5.23 17.19 -29.40
C TYR A 510 4.52 15.87 -29.74
N LEU A 511 3.93 15.18 -28.73
CA LEU A 511 3.17 13.96 -28.96
C LEU A 511 1.99 14.17 -29.91
N VAL A 512 1.24 15.28 -29.76
CA VAL A 512 0.16 15.63 -30.69
C VAL A 512 0.72 15.82 -32.09
N LYS A 513 1.78 16.63 -32.27
CA LYS A 513 2.38 16.91 -33.58
C LYS A 513 2.86 15.65 -34.31
N ILE A 514 3.49 14.73 -33.60
CA ILE A 514 3.92 13.43 -34.17
C ILE A 514 2.70 12.58 -34.57
N VAL A 515 1.69 12.49 -33.71
CA VAL A 515 0.46 11.70 -33.99
C VAL A 515 -0.39 12.32 -35.12
N THR A 516 -0.32 13.63 -35.35
CA THR A 516 -0.98 14.31 -36.49
C THR A 516 -0.14 14.32 -37.77
N GLY A 517 1.06 13.71 -37.79
CA GLY A 517 1.94 13.71 -38.97
C GLY A 517 2.55 15.08 -39.31
N GLN A 518 2.77 15.92 -38.29
CA GLN A 518 3.33 17.28 -38.37
C GLN A 518 4.69 17.36 -37.65
N SER A 519 5.53 16.32 -37.82
CA SER A 519 6.87 16.24 -37.22
C SER A 519 7.94 17.05 -37.97
N ASP A 520 7.62 17.59 -39.14
CA ASP A 520 8.45 18.50 -39.92
C ASP A 520 8.46 19.94 -39.36
N GLU A 521 7.37 20.41 -38.75
CA GLU A 521 7.26 21.75 -38.16
C GLU A 521 8.38 22.07 -37.15
N TYR A 522 8.81 21.11 -36.33
CA TYR A 522 9.87 21.31 -35.33
C TYR A 522 11.28 21.02 -35.86
N THR A 523 11.44 20.57 -37.10
CA THR A 523 12.73 20.25 -37.71
C THR A 523 13.09 21.14 -38.91
N SER A 524 12.21 22.07 -39.27
CA SER A 524 12.30 22.94 -40.44
C SER A 524 12.36 24.43 -40.08
N CYS A 525 12.84 25.24 -41.03
CA CYS A 525 13.01 26.69 -40.88
C CYS A 525 12.03 27.53 -41.70
N ASN A 526 10.99 26.90 -42.27
CA ASN A 526 10.04 27.54 -43.19
C ASN A 526 8.66 27.80 -42.53
N ASN A 527 8.63 28.02 -41.21
CA ASN A 527 7.42 28.21 -40.43
C ASN A 527 7.28 29.66 -39.94
N PRO A 528 6.07 30.18 -39.66
CA PRO A 528 5.86 31.60 -39.33
C PRO A 528 6.55 32.13 -38.07
N TRP A 529 7.03 31.25 -37.17
CA TRP A 529 7.78 31.62 -35.97
C TRP A 529 9.29 31.64 -36.17
N ASN A 530 9.80 31.06 -37.27
CA ASN A 530 11.23 30.97 -37.52
C ASN A 530 11.85 32.33 -37.85
N THR A 531 13.14 32.49 -37.62
CA THR A 531 13.90 33.70 -37.99
C THR A 531 15.01 33.39 -38.99
N LEU A 532 15.66 34.44 -39.52
CA LEU A 532 16.85 34.31 -40.36
C LEU A 532 18.03 33.61 -39.64
N ASN A 533 17.98 33.46 -38.31
CA ASN A 533 18.95 32.71 -37.51
C ASN A 533 18.79 31.18 -37.62
N CYS A 534 17.67 30.68 -38.16
CA CYS A 534 17.33 29.27 -38.15
C CYS A 534 18.22 28.41 -39.05
N VAL A 535 18.71 27.30 -38.50
CA VAL A 535 19.43 26.24 -39.22
C VAL A 535 18.70 24.91 -39.03
N SER A 536 18.42 24.22 -40.15
CA SER A 536 17.73 22.91 -40.14
C SER A 536 18.70 21.80 -40.54
N SER A 537 19.10 20.98 -39.57
CA SER A 537 20.05 19.88 -39.74
C SER A 537 19.60 18.84 -40.78
N ILE A 538 18.29 18.60 -40.93
CA ILE A 538 17.74 17.75 -42.02
C ILE A 538 17.96 18.38 -43.39
N LYS A 539 17.74 19.70 -43.54
CA LYS A 539 17.92 20.40 -44.81
C LYS A 539 19.40 20.49 -45.21
N ASN A 540 20.32 20.66 -44.26
CA ASN A 540 21.77 20.59 -44.51
C ASN A 540 22.15 19.24 -45.14
N LEU A 541 21.70 18.13 -44.53
CA LEU A 541 21.93 16.77 -45.06
C LEU A 541 21.26 16.55 -46.43
N LYS A 542 20.08 17.14 -46.69
CA LYS A 542 19.42 17.08 -47.99
C LYS A 542 20.10 17.93 -49.07
N CYS A 543 20.76 19.03 -48.72
CA CYS A 543 21.64 19.74 -49.66
C CYS A 543 22.86 18.87 -50.01
N LEU A 544 23.44 18.20 -49.01
CA LEU A 544 24.59 17.32 -49.22
C LEU A 544 24.25 16.10 -50.11
N SER A 545 23.09 15.47 -49.92
CA SER A 545 22.65 14.32 -50.75
C SER A 545 22.34 14.66 -52.21
N ASN A 546 22.25 15.95 -52.56
CA ASN A 546 22.07 16.40 -53.94
C ASN A 546 23.41 16.63 -54.67
N VAL A 547 24.54 16.51 -53.97
CA VAL A 547 25.88 16.52 -54.57
C VAL A 547 26.15 15.15 -55.20
N THR A 548 26.59 15.14 -56.46
CA THR A 548 26.97 13.89 -57.15
C THR A 548 28.31 13.35 -56.63
N GLU A 549 28.44 12.02 -56.62
CA GLU A 549 29.54 11.28 -55.97
C GLU A 549 30.96 11.68 -56.42
N ASN A 550 31.10 12.30 -57.59
CA ASN A 550 32.38 12.77 -58.15
C ASN A 550 33.03 13.95 -57.38
N SER A 551 32.57 14.31 -56.17
CA SER A 551 33.20 15.36 -55.35
C SER A 551 33.23 15.04 -53.84
N ASN A 552 33.99 14.01 -53.47
CA ASN A 552 34.15 13.46 -52.11
C ASN A 552 34.41 14.46 -50.96
N ASN A 553 34.82 15.71 -51.23
CA ASN A 553 35.07 16.72 -50.19
C ASN A 553 34.01 17.85 -50.15
N THR A 554 33.07 17.92 -51.09
CA THR A 554 32.10 19.03 -51.15
C THR A 554 31.18 19.00 -49.93
N LYS A 555 31.23 20.04 -49.11
CA LYS A 555 30.34 20.25 -47.96
C LYS A 555 29.20 21.20 -48.35
N ALA A 556 28.08 21.13 -47.63
CA ALA A 556 26.87 21.91 -47.93
C ALA A 556 26.18 22.44 -46.66
N ILE A 557 25.55 23.61 -46.77
CA ILE A 557 24.73 24.23 -45.71
C ILE A 557 23.46 24.87 -46.29
N PHE A 558 22.34 24.76 -45.58
CA PHE A 558 21.06 25.35 -45.96
C PHE A 558 20.81 26.62 -45.14
N LEU A 559 20.82 27.79 -45.80
CA LEU A 559 20.61 29.10 -45.19
C LEU A 559 19.60 29.88 -46.05
N ASN A 560 18.67 30.62 -45.44
CA ASN A 560 17.63 31.40 -46.12
C ASN A 560 17.00 30.68 -47.34
N ASN A 561 16.45 29.49 -47.11
CA ASN A 561 15.84 28.59 -48.11
C ASN A 561 16.76 28.12 -49.27
N THR A 562 18.07 28.37 -49.21
CA THR A 562 19.03 28.12 -50.29
C THR A 562 20.14 27.15 -49.84
N CYS A 563 20.54 26.22 -50.72
CA CYS A 563 21.71 25.37 -50.49
C CYS A 563 22.99 26.09 -50.96
N TYR A 564 23.95 26.26 -50.06
CA TYR A 564 25.30 26.74 -50.34
C TYR A 564 26.31 25.58 -50.25
N TYR A 565 27.38 25.64 -51.03
CA TYR A 565 28.37 24.57 -51.17
C TYR A 565 29.81 25.11 -51.05
N ALA A 566 30.71 24.34 -50.45
CA ALA A 566 32.14 24.64 -50.41
C ALA A 566 33.00 23.36 -50.51
N LYS A 567 34.31 23.52 -50.72
CA LYS A 567 35.26 22.41 -50.96
C LYS A 567 35.75 21.68 -49.70
N ASP A 568 35.51 22.26 -48.52
CA ASP A 568 35.92 21.76 -47.21
C ASP A 568 35.01 22.35 -46.12
N ASP A 569 35.26 21.97 -44.86
CA ASP A 569 34.50 22.50 -43.72
C ASP A 569 34.80 23.97 -43.43
N ASN A 570 36.03 24.44 -43.71
CA ASN A 570 36.41 25.85 -43.53
C ASN A 570 35.56 26.77 -44.40
N GLY A 571 35.40 26.46 -45.69
CA GLY A 571 34.57 27.25 -46.59
C GLY A 571 33.08 27.25 -46.21
N ILE A 572 32.56 26.20 -45.58
CA ILE A 572 31.21 26.21 -45.00
C ILE A 572 31.15 27.06 -43.73
N ILE A 573 32.18 27.01 -42.87
CA ILE A 573 32.30 27.86 -41.69
C ILE A 573 32.37 29.35 -42.11
N ASP A 574 33.11 29.69 -43.17
CA ASP A 574 33.19 31.04 -43.71
C ASP A 574 31.85 31.51 -44.29
N ILE A 575 31.18 30.70 -45.12
CA ILE A 575 29.83 31.02 -45.65
C ILE A 575 28.84 31.24 -44.49
N ARG A 576 28.87 30.35 -43.49
CA ARG A 576 28.04 30.42 -42.28
C ARG A 576 28.30 31.70 -41.50
N ASN A 577 29.55 31.99 -41.18
CA ASN A 577 29.93 33.14 -40.36
C ASN A 577 29.66 34.45 -41.08
N ASN A 578 29.94 34.55 -42.39
CA ASN A 578 29.61 35.73 -43.19
C ASN A 578 28.10 35.97 -43.26
N TYR A 579 27.29 34.92 -43.46
CA TYR A 579 25.82 35.03 -43.42
C TYR A 579 25.33 35.55 -42.07
N PHE A 580 25.71 34.92 -40.94
CA PHE A 580 25.25 35.36 -39.62
C PHE A 580 25.76 36.76 -39.24
N THR A 581 26.97 37.13 -39.65
CA THR A 581 27.49 38.49 -39.49
C THR A 581 26.68 39.50 -40.30
N SER A 582 26.31 39.18 -41.55
CA SER A 582 25.52 40.07 -42.42
C SER A 582 24.11 40.37 -41.91
N ILE A 583 23.50 39.44 -41.16
CA ILE A 583 22.20 39.63 -40.51
C ILE A 583 22.34 40.07 -39.03
N ASN A 584 23.58 40.33 -38.59
CA ASN A 584 23.96 40.69 -37.22
C ASN A 584 23.37 39.74 -36.15
N GLY A 585 23.41 38.43 -36.44
CA GLY A 585 22.76 37.36 -35.69
C GLY A 585 23.67 36.17 -35.40
N SER A 586 23.07 35.04 -35.02
CA SER A 586 23.78 33.84 -34.57
C SER A 586 23.00 32.56 -34.90
N PRO A 587 23.65 31.44 -35.27
CA PRO A 587 22.96 30.20 -35.62
C PRO A 587 22.15 29.60 -34.46
N VAL A 588 20.87 29.33 -34.71
CA VAL A 588 19.92 28.66 -33.80
C VAL A 588 19.32 27.46 -34.53
N SER A 589 19.16 26.29 -33.89
CA SER A 589 18.56 25.13 -34.58
C SER A 589 17.04 25.24 -34.68
N ALA A 590 16.45 24.60 -35.70
CA ALA A 590 15.00 24.60 -35.91
C ALA A 590 14.21 24.10 -34.68
N THR A 591 14.75 23.11 -33.95
CA THR A 591 14.14 22.60 -32.70
C THR A 591 14.25 23.59 -31.55
N GLU A 592 15.31 24.41 -31.50
CA GLU A 592 15.49 25.47 -30.50
C GLU A 592 14.50 26.61 -30.72
N GLU A 593 14.36 27.09 -31.97
CA GLU A 593 13.34 28.09 -32.31
C GLU A 593 11.92 27.55 -32.11
N TYR A 594 11.66 26.27 -32.40
CA TYR A 594 10.36 25.66 -32.13
C TYR A 594 10.00 25.67 -30.64
N PHE A 595 10.95 25.31 -29.76
CA PHE A 595 10.71 25.34 -28.33
C PHE A 595 10.51 26.77 -27.81
N ASP A 596 11.42 27.71 -28.13
CA ASP A 596 11.39 29.06 -27.57
C ASP A 596 10.32 29.96 -28.19
N ARG A 597 10.14 29.90 -29.52
CA ARG A 597 9.31 30.84 -30.30
C ARG A 597 7.93 30.31 -30.66
N TYR A 598 7.72 28.98 -30.74
CA TYR A 598 6.40 28.39 -30.96
C TYR A 598 5.76 27.86 -29.68
N ILE A 599 6.45 27.00 -28.92
CA ILE A 599 5.90 26.43 -27.67
C ILE A 599 5.82 27.48 -26.58
N LEU A 600 6.95 28.09 -26.17
CA LEU A 600 6.96 29.04 -25.05
C LEU A 600 6.43 30.43 -25.46
N GLN A 601 6.82 30.93 -26.64
CA GLN A 601 6.57 32.30 -27.10
C GLN A 601 7.16 33.34 -26.12
N ARG A 602 8.36 33.03 -25.59
CA ARG A 602 8.95 33.64 -24.39
C ARG A 602 9.14 35.16 -24.51
N THR A 603 8.83 35.89 -23.42
CA THR A 603 9.11 37.33 -23.29
C THR A 603 10.61 37.62 -23.05
N GLU A 604 11.02 38.88 -23.18
CA GLU A 604 12.42 39.30 -22.99
C GLU A 604 12.97 39.03 -21.58
N GLY A 605 12.12 39.06 -20.55
CA GLY A 605 12.51 38.81 -19.17
C GLY A 605 11.33 38.79 -18.19
N PHE A 606 11.65 38.49 -16.92
CA PHE A 606 10.69 38.30 -15.81
C PHE A 606 9.69 39.46 -15.60
N ASP A 607 10.04 40.68 -16.00
CA ASP A 607 9.20 41.86 -15.80
C ASP A 607 8.01 41.96 -16.75
N ASN A 608 8.09 41.29 -17.91
CA ASN A 608 6.99 41.20 -18.86
C ASN A 608 6.37 39.79 -18.81
N LEU A 609 5.14 39.67 -18.30
CA LEU A 609 4.38 38.42 -18.29
C LEU A 609 3.92 38.02 -19.72
N GLY A 610 3.75 38.99 -20.62
CA GLY A 610 3.32 38.79 -22.00
C GLY A 610 1.88 38.27 -22.13
N GLU A 611 1.58 37.71 -23.29
CA GLU A 611 0.25 37.22 -23.63
C GLU A 611 -0.03 35.82 -23.05
N PHE A 612 -1.29 35.38 -23.20
CA PHE A 612 -1.76 34.08 -22.72
C PHE A 612 -1.66 33.01 -23.81
N ASN A 613 -0.76 32.05 -23.62
CA ASN A 613 -0.45 31.03 -24.62
C ASN A 613 -1.48 29.88 -24.57
N VAL A 614 -2.58 30.06 -25.32
CA VAL A 614 -3.71 29.13 -25.42
C VAL A 614 -3.29 27.69 -25.76
N LYS A 615 -2.19 27.50 -26.50
CA LYS A 615 -1.65 26.18 -26.86
C LYS A 615 -1.16 25.42 -25.63
N VAL A 616 -0.35 26.08 -24.80
CA VAL A 616 0.17 25.55 -23.54
C VAL A 616 -0.96 25.34 -22.54
N PHE A 617 -1.91 26.28 -22.44
CA PHE A 617 -3.09 26.15 -21.58
C PHE A 617 -3.97 24.94 -21.94
N THR A 618 -4.28 24.75 -23.23
CA THR A 618 -5.06 23.59 -23.71
C THR A 618 -4.36 22.28 -23.37
N SER A 619 -3.04 22.24 -23.57
CA SER A 619 -2.23 21.06 -23.23
C SER A 619 -2.23 20.77 -21.72
N LEU A 620 -2.07 21.80 -20.88
CA LEU A 620 -2.19 21.72 -19.41
C LEU A 620 -3.57 21.16 -18.98
N SER A 621 -4.66 21.62 -19.61
CA SER A 621 -6.01 21.10 -19.34
C SER A 621 -6.12 19.61 -19.61
N VAL A 622 -5.58 19.13 -20.74
CA VAL A 622 -5.59 17.70 -21.10
C VAL A 622 -4.70 16.88 -20.15
N CYS A 623 -3.53 17.38 -19.78
CA CYS A 623 -2.68 16.74 -18.76
C CYS A 623 -3.42 16.56 -17.43
N TRP A 624 -4.09 17.60 -16.91
CA TRP A 624 -4.86 17.49 -15.66
C TRP A 624 -6.06 16.52 -15.77
N MET A 625 -6.70 16.43 -16.93
CA MET A 625 -7.72 15.40 -17.17
C MET A 625 -7.14 13.98 -17.11
N ILE A 626 -5.97 13.75 -17.72
CA ILE A 626 -5.29 12.45 -17.70
C ILE A 626 -4.86 12.07 -16.27
N ILE A 627 -4.24 13.00 -15.53
CA ILE A 627 -3.86 12.79 -14.12
C ILE A 627 -5.09 12.51 -13.25
N PHE A 628 -6.20 13.22 -13.44
CA PHE A 628 -7.46 12.92 -12.74
C PHE A 628 -7.95 11.49 -13.04
N LEU A 629 -7.99 11.09 -14.32
CA LEU A 629 -8.41 9.74 -14.73
C LEU A 629 -7.48 8.64 -14.19
N PHE A 630 -6.20 8.93 -13.99
CA PHE A 630 -5.25 8.02 -13.36
C PHE A 630 -5.39 7.99 -11.82
N ALA A 631 -5.78 9.09 -11.17
CA ALA A 631 -5.88 9.19 -9.71
C ALA A 631 -7.27 8.87 -9.12
N TRP A 632 -8.37 9.00 -9.88
CA TRP A 632 -9.76 9.07 -9.36
C TRP A 632 -10.23 7.89 -8.48
N LYS A 633 -9.67 6.69 -8.67
CA LYS A 633 -9.95 5.46 -7.88
C LYS A 633 -8.79 5.06 -6.94
N GLY A 634 -7.74 5.88 -6.84
CA GLY A 634 -6.61 5.74 -5.92
C GLY A 634 -5.69 4.54 -6.18
N VAL A 635 -5.00 4.07 -5.14
CA VAL A 635 -3.97 3.00 -5.15
C VAL A 635 -4.33 1.73 -5.96
N LYS A 636 -5.62 1.42 -6.13
CA LYS A 636 -6.08 0.24 -6.89
C LYS A 636 -6.09 0.43 -8.41
N ILE A 637 -6.13 1.67 -8.90
CA ILE A 637 -5.94 2.00 -10.32
C ILE A 637 -4.52 2.50 -10.56
N MET A 638 -3.95 3.36 -9.69
CA MET A 638 -2.55 3.81 -9.74
C MET A 638 -1.58 2.62 -9.77
N GLY A 639 -1.76 1.63 -8.90
CA GLY A 639 -0.94 0.42 -8.88
C GLY A 639 -1.11 -0.53 -10.06
N LYS A 640 -2.16 -0.36 -10.89
CA LYS A 640 -2.30 -1.03 -12.18
C LYS A 640 -1.65 -0.24 -13.31
N ILE A 641 -1.83 1.08 -13.32
CA ILE A 641 -1.22 2.00 -14.28
C ILE A 641 0.32 1.92 -14.20
N SER A 642 0.85 1.73 -12.99
CA SER A 642 2.29 1.51 -12.74
C SER A 642 2.87 0.23 -13.35
N LEU A 643 2.04 -0.73 -13.80
CA LEU A 643 2.53 -1.88 -14.59
C LEU A 643 3.04 -1.47 -15.97
N PHE A 644 2.52 -0.37 -16.52
CA PHE A 644 2.90 0.15 -17.83
C PHE A 644 3.78 1.40 -17.69
N THR A 645 3.27 2.43 -17.01
CA THR A 645 3.93 3.74 -16.86
C THR A 645 5.34 3.65 -16.26
N SER A 646 5.55 2.78 -15.27
CA SER A 646 6.86 2.58 -14.64
C SER A 646 7.78 1.56 -15.33
N VAL A 647 7.28 0.81 -16.33
CA VAL A 647 8.04 -0.27 -17.00
C VAL A 647 8.43 0.12 -18.43
N PHE A 648 7.53 0.77 -19.17
CA PHE A 648 7.77 1.23 -20.54
C PHE A 648 9.04 2.10 -20.69
N PRO A 649 9.39 3.01 -19.76
CA PRO A 649 10.66 3.77 -19.82
C PRO A 649 11.90 2.89 -19.91
N TYR A 650 11.96 1.78 -19.18
CA TYR A 650 13.09 0.85 -19.21
C TYR A 650 13.20 0.15 -20.57
N ILE A 651 12.06 -0.20 -21.18
CA ILE A 651 12.01 -0.80 -22.52
C ILE A 651 12.56 0.20 -23.56
N VAL A 652 12.15 1.47 -23.47
CA VAL A 652 12.62 2.54 -24.37
C VAL A 652 14.12 2.82 -24.20
N ILE A 653 14.64 2.90 -22.97
CA ILE A 653 16.08 3.08 -22.72
C ILE A 653 16.90 1.87 -23.22
N ILE A 654 16.42 0.64 -23.03
CA ILE A 654 17.09 -0.55 -23.58
C ILE A 654 17.05 -0.56 -25.11
N ALA A 655 15.94 -0.17 -25.74
CA ALA A 655 15.84 -0.06 -27.19
C ALA A 655 16.79 1.01 -27.77
N PHE A 656 16.87 2.18 -27.15
CA PHE A 656 17.84 3.22 -27.53
C PHE A 656 19.30 2.80 -27.27
N LEU A 657 19.58 2.00 -26.23
CA LEU A 657 20.92 1.45 -25.99
C LEU A 657 21.34 0.50 -27.11
N VAL A 658 20.44 -0.40 -27.55
CA VAL A 658 20.68 -1.26 -28.72
C VAL A 658 20.85 -0.42 -29.99
N LYS A 659 19.99 0.58 -30.22
CA LYS A 659 20.11 1.48 -31.38
C LYS A 659 21.41 2.27 -31.39
N SER A 660 21.94 2.64 -30.23
CA SER A 660 23.21 3.37 -30.11
C SER A 660 24.40 2.60 -30.68
N CYS A 661 24.34 1.27 -30.73
CA CYS A 661 25.36 0.44 -31.38
C CYS A 661 25.40 0.57 -32.91
N GLU A 662 24.33 1.08 -33.53
CA GLU A 662 24.24 1.32 -34.98
C GLU A 662 24.60 2.77 -35.38
N LEU A 663 24.69 3.69 -34.41
CA LEU A 663 24.80 5.11 -34.67
C LEU A 663 26.28 5.56 -34.77
N GLU A 664 26.65 6.06 -35.94
CA GLU A 664 27.97 6.69 -36.18
C GLU A 664 28.24 7.81 -35.16
N GLY A 665 29.43 7.83 -34.56
CA GLY A 665 29.79 8.82 -33.53
C GLY A 665 29.27 8.53 -32.12
N ALA A 666 28.30 7.63 -31.94
CA ALA A 666 27.73 7.33 -30.62
C ALA A 666 28.76 6.76 -29.62
N TYR A 667 29.72 5.98 -30.10
CA TYR A 667 30.82 5.47 -29.27
C TYR A 667 31.64 6.60 -28.65
N GLU A 668 31.96 7.67 -29.40
CA GLU A 668 32.74 8.79 -28.87
C GLU A 668 31.94 9.58 -27.82
N GLY A 669 30.63 9.73 -28.00
CA GLY A 669 29.73 10.26 -26.97
C GLY A 669 29.73 9.43 -25.68
N MET A 670 29.55 8.11 -25.79
CA MET A 670 29.59 7.18 -24.65
C MET A 670 30.96 7.17 -23.95
N LYS A 671 32.05 7.19 -24.72
CA LYS A 671 33.44 7.27 -24.24
C LYS A 671 33.69 8.58 -23.50
N PHE A 672 33.21 9.70 -24.01
CA PHE A 672 33.32 11.01 -23.37
C PHE A 672 32.64 11.06 -22.00
N TYR A 673 31.53 10.32 -21.82
CA TYR A 673 30.85 10.18 -20.53
C TYR A 673 31.48 9.15 -19.58
N ILE A 674 31.80 7.95 -20.07
CA ILE A 674 32.20 6.81 -19.23
C ILE A 674 33.71 6.71 -19.05
N LEU A 675 34.49 6.94 -20.11
CA LEU A 675 35.91 6.59 -20.20
C LEU A 675 36.87 7.78 -19.98
N ASN A 676 36.34 9.01 -19.91
CA ASN A 676 37.10 10.24 -19.66
C ASN A 676 36.76 10.90 -18.28
N PRO A 677 36.98 10.23 -17.13
CA PRO A 677 36.72 10.81 -15.81
C PRO A 677 37.67 11.95 -15.44
N ASP A 678 37.13 13.14 -15.12
CA ASP A 678 37.89 14.22 -14.48
C ASP A 678 37.82 14.07 -12.95
N PHE A 679 38.77 13.32 -12.39
CA PHE A 679 38.90 13.10 -10.95
C PHE A 679 39.21 14.38 -10.16
N SER A 680 39.64 15.49 -10.79
CA SER A 680 39.91 16.74 -10.07
C SER A 680 38.64 17.34 -9.47
N ARG A 681 37.47 17.11 -10.11
CA ARG A 681 36.15 17.54 -9.64
C ARG A 681 35.75 16.95 -8.30
N LEU A 682 36.32 15.81 -7.90
CA LEU A 682 36.06 15.22 -6.58
C LEU A 682 36.57 16.10 -5.42
N LEU A 683 37.45 17.06 -5.69
CA LEU A 683 37.92 18.07 -4.73
C LEU A 683 36.98 19.29 -4.62
N ASP A 684 36.07 19.51 -5.57
CA ASP A 684 35.08 20.59 -5.49
C ASP A 684 33.86 20.16 -4.65
N TYR A 685 33.54 20.93 -3.62
CA TYR A 685 32.36 20.69 -2.78
C TYR A 685 31.06 20.76 -3.61
N LYS A 686 31.02 21.51 -4.71
CA LYS A 686 29.86 21.61 -5.62
C LYS A 686 29.52 20.28 -6.26
N THR A 687 30.51 19.44 -6.55
CA THR A 687 30.31 18.09 -7.10
C THR A 687 29.60 17.17 -6.12
N TRP A 688 29.96 17.23 -4.83
CA TRP A 688 29.25 16.52 -3.76
C TRP A 688 27.85 17.08 -3.49
N LEU A 689 27.69 18.41 -3.60
CA LEU A 689 26.42 19.12 -3.47
C LEU A 689 25.42 18.72 -4.57
N ALA A 690 25.89 18.68 -5.81
CA ALA A 690 25.13 18.26 -6.98
C ALA A 690 24.71 16.79 -6.90
N ALA A 691 25.64 15.89 -6.53
CA ALA A 691 25.36 14.47 -6.32
C ALA A 691 24.27 14.23 -5.26
N SER A 692 24.39 14.92 -4.12
CA SER A 692 23.44 14.76 -3.02
C SER A 692 22.06 15.33 -3.33
N THR A 693 21.97 16.49 -3.99
CA THR A 693 20.69 17.13 -4.33
C THR A 693 19.97 16.42 -5.47
N GLN A 694 20.68 15.96 -6.49
CA GLN A 694 20.13 15.12 -7.56
C GLN A 694 19.47 13.86 -6.97
N LEU A 695 20.15 13.18 -6.05
CA LEU A 695 19.65 11.98 -5.36
C LEU A 695 18.41 12.26 -4.49
N ILE A 696 18.42 13.32 -3.66
CA ILE A 696 17.29 13.69 -2.79
C ILE A 696 16.05 14.01 -3.63
N PHE A 697 16.24 14.73 -4.75
CA PHE A 697 15.17 15.03 -5.70
C PHE A 697 14.65 13.75 -6.40
N SER A 698 15.55 12.88 -6.89
CA SER A 698 15.20 11.59 -7.50
C SER A 698 14.31 10.76 -6.59
N PHE A 699 14.76 10.41 -5.38
CA PHE A 699 14.01 9.53 -4.48
C PHE A 699 12.74 10.17 -3.88
N GLY A 700 12.47 11.46 -4.13
CA GLY A 700 11.35 12.20 -3.53
C GLY A 700 11.45 12.38 -2.01
N ILE A 701 12.67 12.28 -1.45
CA ILE A 701 12.92 12.31 -0.01
C ILE A 701 12.50 13.66 0.58
N GLY A 702 11.72 13.64 1.66
CA GLY A 702 11.23 14.85 2.32
C GLY A 702 10.00 15.47 1.63
N MET A 703 9.59 14.96 0.46
CA MET A 703 8.33 15.36 -0.18
C MET A 703 7.11 14.70 0.48
N GLY A 704 7.29 13.61 1.23
CA GLY A 704 6.18 12.87 1.87
C GLY A 704 5.42 11.89 0.96
N MET A 705 5.86 11.72 -0.30
CA MET A 705 5.28 10.78 -1.26
C MET A 705 5.51 9.32 -0.84
N MET A 706 6.78 8.94 -0.66
CA MET A 706 7.21 7.60 -0.25
C MET A 706 6.59 7.10 1.07
N PRO A 707 6.51 7.90 2.17
CA PRO A 707 5.81 7.47 3.37
C PRO A 707 4.30 7.33 3.12
N THR A 708 3.70 8.14 2.25
CA THR A 708 2.28 7.98 1.87
C THR A 708 2.05 6.69 1.08
N LEU A 709 2.85 6.38 0.06
CA LEU A 709 2.74 5.12 -0.70
C LEU A 709 2.94 3.89 0.20
N ALA A 710 3.96 3.92 1.07
CA ALA A 710 4.25 2.83 2.00
C ALA A 710 3.17 2.66 3.08
N SER A 711 2.44 3.72 3.45
CA SER A 711 1.37 3.65 4.46
C SER A 711 0.17 2.78 4.07
N TYR A 712 0.05 2.39 2.79
CA TYR A 712 -0.97 1.46 2.30
C TYR A 712 -0.51 -0.02 2.28
N ASN A 713 0.74 -0.29 2.67
CA ASN A 713 1.26 -1.65 2.81
C ASN A 713 0.67 -2.38 4.02
N LYS A 714 0.86 -3.71 4.04
CA LYS A 714 0.60 -4.52 5.23
C LYS A 714 1.72 -4.31 6.24
N LYS A 715 1.42 -4.29 7.55
CA LYS A 715 2.40 -4.03 8.62
C LYS A 715 3.65 -4.92 8.52
N ASN A 716 3.53 -6.15 8.04
CA ASN A 716 4.63 -7.11 7.89
C ASN A 716 5.25 -7.20 6.48
N HIS A 717 5.03 -6.19 5.62
CA HIS A 717 5.67 -6.12 4.31
C HIS A 717 7.12 -5.61 4.43
N ASN A 718 8.03 -6.13 3.60
CA ASN A 718 9.48 -5.94 3.78
C ASN A 718 10.02 -4.73 2.98
N VAL A 719 9.71 -3.54 3.48
CA VAL A 719 10.14 -2.23 2.95
C VAL A 719 11.62 -2.20 2.55
N PHE A 720 12.51 -2.80 3.34
CA PHE A 720 13.96 -2.75 3.08
C PHE A 720 14.37 -3.38 1.76
N THR A 721 13.68 -4.44 1.32
CA THR A 721 13.92 -5.01 -0.02
C THR A 721 13.40 -4.08 -1.12
N ASP A 722 12.27 -3.40 -0.89
CA ASP A 722 11.74 -2.44 -1.87
C ASP A 722 12.67 -1.22 -2.02
N VAL A 723 13.21 -0.69 -0.91
CA VAL A 723 14.19 0.43 -0.90
C VAL A 723 15.42 0.10 -1.75
N LEU A 724 15.98 -1.11 -1.60
CA LEU A 724 17.15 -1.54 -2.37
C LEU A 724 16.82 -1.69 -3.87
N ILE A 725 15.61 -2.14 -4.21
CA ILE A 725 15.15 -2.24 -5.60
C ILE A 725 14.92 -0.85 -6.20
N ILE A 726 14.32 0.09 -5.45
CA ILE A 726 14.13 1.48 -5.89
C ILE A 726 15.49 2.16 -6.15
N GLY A 727 16.45 2.02 -5.21
CA GLY A 727 17.79 2.57 -5.38
C GLY A 727 18.56 1.96 -6.57
N ALA A 728 18.42 0.65 -6.82
CA ALA A 728 19.00 -0.01 -7.99
C ALA A 728 18.33 0.44 -9.30
N ALA A 729 17.01 0.64 -9.29
CA ALA A 729 16.23 1.07 -10.45
C ALA A 729 16.52 2.53 -10.85
N ASP A 730 16.72 3.43 -9.87
CA ASP A 730 17.22 4.79 -10.09
C ASP A 730 18.65 4.78 -10.63
N ILE A 731 19.57 4.04 -9.99
CA ILE A 731 20.97 3.95 -10.44
C ILE A 731 21.04 3.43 -11.88
N PHE A 732 20.24 2.42 -12.24
CA PHE A 732 20.15 1.93 -13.61
C PHE A 732 19.72 3.05 -14.58
N MET A 733 18.63 3.75 -14.29
CA MET A 733 18.10 4.78 -15.19
C MET A 733 19.00 6.02 -15.29
N SER A 734 19.65 6.42 -14.19
CA SER A 734 20.64 7.49 -14.18
C SER A 734 21.89 7.12 -14.97
N VAL A 735 22.50 5.95 -14.71
CA VAL A 735 23.77 5.57 -15.34
C VAL A 735 23.59 5.11 -16.79
N VAL A 736 22.65 4.19 -17.05
CA VAL A 736 22.41 3.62 -18.39
C VAL A 736 21.62 4.60 -19.25
N GLY A 737 20.65 5.32 -18.69
CA GLY A 737 20.00 6.43 -19.38
C GLY A 737 20.99 7.53 -19.74
N GLY A 738 21.93 7.87 -18.84
CA GLY A 738 23.05 8.76 -19.16
C GLY A 738 23.94 8.26 -20.31
N ALA A 739 24.27 6.96 -20.33
CA ALA A 739 25.05 6.38 -21.42
C ALA A 739 24.32 6.43 -22.77
N VAL A 740 23.00 6.25 -22.78
CA VAL A 740 22.13 6.42 -23.95
C VAL A 740 22.06 7.88 -24.39
N VAL A 741 21.87 8.81 -23.46
CA VAL A 741 21.84 10.26 -23.73
C VAL A 741 23.13 10.70 -24.40
N PHE A 742 24.28 10.34 -23.83
CA PHE A 742 25.58 10.69 -24.38
C PHE A 742 25.89 9.98 -25.71
N SER A 743 25.45 8.74 -25.91
CA SER A 743 25.52 8.07 -27.22
C SER A 743 24.78 8.87 -28.30
N ILE A 744 23.57 9.35 -27.99
CA ILE A 744 22.74 10.13 -28.93
C ILE A 744 23.35 11.53 -29.17
N LEU A 745 23.96 12.14 -28.15
CA LEU A 745 24.72 13.39 -28.29
C LEU A 745 25.98 13.23 -29.15
N GLY A 746 26.72 12.12 -29.01
CA GLY A 746 27.89 11.81 -29.86
C GLY A 746 27.50 11.68 -31.33
N PHE A 747 26.41 10.96 -31.61
CA PHE A 747 25.83 10.88 -32.95
C PHE A 747 25.42 12.25 -33.50
N LEU A 748 24.72 13.08 -32.71
CA LEU A 748 24.33 14.42 -33.15
C LEU A 748 25.54 15.33 -33.41
N ALA A 749 26.56 15.29 -32.54
CA ALA A 749 27.81 16.03 -32.72
C ALA A 749 28.46 15.68 -34.06
N THR A 750 28.68 14.38 -34.33
CA THR A 750 29.21 13.88 -35.60
C THR A 750 28.35 14.26 -36.81
N LYS A 751 27.01 14.16 -36.73
CA LYS A 751 26.12 14.52 -37.85
C LYS A 751 25.91 16.01 -38.06
N THR A 752 26.24 16.87 -37.10
CA THR A 752 26.12 18.34 -37.22
C THR A 752 27.46 19.06 -37.36
N GLY A 753 28.58 18.34 -37.33
CA GLY A 753 29.94 18.92 -37.38
C GLY A 753 30.30 19.75 -36.14
N LYS A 754 29.67 19.45 -35.00
CA LYS A 754 29.87 20.14 -33.71
C LYS A 754 30.76 19.32 -32.78
N LEU A 755 31.40 19.96 -31.81
CA LEU A 755 32.04 19.25 -30.69
C LEU A 755 30.99 18.77 -29.69
N ILE A 756 31.25 17.66 -28.99
CA ILE A 756 30.32 17.10 -27.98
C ILE A 756 29.91 18.14 -26.91
N PRO A 757 30.82 18.96 -26.34
CA PRO A 757 30.44 20.05 -25.43
C PRO A 757 29.41 21.05 -25.97
N GLU A 758 29.38 21.30 -27.28
CA GLU A 758 28.45 22.27 -27.91
C GLU A 758 27.02 21.75 -28.00
N VAL A 759 26.80 20.43 -27.91
CA VAL A 759 25.47 19.80 -27.92
C VAL A 759 24.99 19.37 -26.52
N VAL A 760 25.89 19.29 -25.53
CA VAL A 760 25.52 18.98 -24.13
C VAL A 760 24.91 20.22 -23.48
N THR A 761 23.58 20.34 -23.54
CA THR A 761 22.82 21.46 -22.94
C THR A 761 22.09 21.06 -21.66
N SER A 762 21.65 22.05 -20.88
CA SER A 762 21.04 21.85 -19.56
C SER A 762 19.55 21.46 -19.61
N GLY A 763 19.17 20.38 -18.93
CA GLY A 763 17.79 20.13 -18.47
C GLY A 763 16.74 20.09 -19.58
N ALA A 764 15.84 21.08 -19.59
CA ALA A 764 14.73 21.15 -20.55
C ALA A 764 15.23 21.26 -22.01
N THR A 765 16.31 22.00 -22.27
CA THR A 765 16.89 22.16 -23.61
C THR A 765 17.38 20.82 -24.18
N LEU A 766 18.03 20.00 -23.34
CA LEU A 766 18.47 18.66 -23.73
C LEU A 766 17.32 17.79 -24.24
N ALA A 767 16.14 17.90 -23.63
CA ALA A 767 14.99 17.06 -23.93
C ALA A 767 14.06 17.59 -25.03
N PHE A 768 13.89 18.92 -25.16
CA PHE A 768 12.97 19.51 -26.13
C PHE A 768 13.66 20.02 -27.40
N VAL A 769 14.97 20.30 -27.35
CA VAL A 769 15.75 20.80 -28.49
C VAL A 769 16.64 19.70 -29.04
N VAL A 770 17.54 19.17 -28.20
CA VAL A 770 18.66 18.34 -28.67
C VAL A 770 18.22 16.91 -29.00
N TYR A 771 17.39 16.30 -28.16
CA TYR A 771 16.85 14.96 -28.42
C TYR A 771 16.00 14.87 -29.69
N PRO A 772 14.99 15.76 -29.93
CA PRO A 772 14.20 15.73 -31.15
C PRO A 772 15.03 16.04 -32.39
N GLU A 773 16.06 16.88 -32.29
CA GLU A 773 17.01 17.10 -33.39
C GLU A 773 17.73 15.79 -33.71
N ALA A 774 18.30 15.12 -32.71
CA ALA A 774 19.00 13.85 -32.91
C ALA A 774 18.09 12.72 -33.43
N THR A 775 16.91 12.50 -32.86
CA THR A 775 15.99 11.44 -33.35
C THR A 775 15.44 11.73 -34.73
N SER A 776 15.35 13.00 -35.15
CA SER A 776 14.98 13.37 -36.52
C SER A 776 15.99 12.96 -37.59
N LEU A 777 17.26 12.75 -37.20
CA LEU A 777 18.34 12.29 -38.08
C LEU A 777 18.47 10.75 -38.13
N MET A 778 17.67 10.01 -37.35
CA MET A 778 17.71 8.55 -37.29
C MET A 778 16.77 7.90 -38.31
N SER A 779 17.09 6.67 -38.74
CA SER A 779 16.15 5.84 -39.49
C SER A 779 14.90 5.52 -38.65
N TYR A 780 13.72 5.69 -39.24
CA TYR A 780 12.41 5.61 -38.58
C TYR A 780 12.22 6.65 -37.45
N SER A 781 12.65 7.89 -37.72
CA SER A 781 12.64 9.04 -36.81
C SER A 781 11.36 9.23 -35.99
N ASP A 782 10.17 9.14 -36.59
CA ASP A 782 8.89 9.32 -35.88
C ASP A 782 8.70 8.27 -34.77
N VAL A 783 9.13 7.02 -34.98
CA VAL A 783 9.01 5.93 -33.99
C VAL A 783 9.89 6.21 -32.77
N TRP A 784 11.13 6.62 -32.99
CA TRP A 784 12.06 6.98 -31.93
C TRP A 784 11.60 8.22 -31.17
N THR A 785 11.17 9.26 -31.89
CA THR A 785 10.73 10.53 -31.29
C THR A 785 9.42 10.35 -30.51
N PHE A 786 8.47 9.56 -31.02
CA PHE A 786 7.25 9.17 -30.30
C PHE A 786 7.57 8.36 -29.04
N SER A 787 8.41 7.32 -29.16
CA SER A 787 8.78 6.47 -28.02
C SER A 787 9.50 7.25 -26.92
N TYR A 788 10.36 8.20 -27.32
CA TYR A 788 11.05 9.13 -26.42
C TYR A 788 10.07 10.03 -25.66
N PHE A 789 9.21 10.77 -26.36
CA PHE A 789 8.26 11.66 -25.69
C PHE A 789 7.20 10.90 -24.89
N LEU A 790 6.78 9.72 -25.34
CA LEU A 790 5.88 8.85 -24.57
C LEU A 790 6.54 8.36 -23.28
N MET A 791 7.83 7.96 -23.33
CA MET A 791 8.60 7.65 -22.13
C MET A 791 8.61 8.83 -21.15
N LEU A 792 8.94 10.05 -21.61
CA LEU A 792 8.96 11.24 -20.75
C LEU A 792 7.56 11.52 -20.15
N PHE A 793 6.50 11.42 -20.95
CA PHE A 793 5.12 11.63 -20.48
C PHE A 793 4.73 10.62 -19.39
N LEU A 794 5.11 9.35 -19.53
CA LEU A 794 4.78 8.29 -18.57
C LEU A 794 5.61 8.38 -17.27
N LEU A 795 6.88 8.82 -17.35
CA LEU A 795 7.71 9.17 -16.18
C LEU A 795 7.10 10.36 -15.42
N GLY A 796 6.73 11.42 -16.15
CA GLY A 796 6.03 12.59 -15.59
C GLY A 796 4.73 12.18 -14.89
N ALA A 797 3.86 11.44 -15.59
CA ALA A 797 2.59 10.98 -15.06
C ALA A 797 2.74 10.13 -13.77
N SER A 798 3.74 9.23 -13.73
CA SER A 798 3.99 8.37 -12.56
C SER A 798 4.30 9.18 -11.31
N THR A 799 5.10 10.24 -11.44
CA THR A 799 5.45 11.16 -10.35
C THR A 799 4.22 11.99 -9.94
N GLU A 800 3.50 12.54 -10.93
CA GLU A 800 2.41 13.49 -10.73
C GLU A 800 1.17 12.87 -10.05
N ILE A 801 0.81 11.62 -10.39
CA ILE A 801 -0.25 10.88 -9.67
C ILE A 801 0.09 10.75 -8.17
N CYS A 802 1.38 10.58 -7.83
CA CYS A 802 1.84 10.40 -6.45
C CYS A 802 1.79 11.71 -5.64
N TYR A 803 2.03 12.86 -6.27
CA TYR A 803 1.76 14.17 -5.65
C TYR A 803 0.26 14.33 -5.31
N VAL A 804 -0.62 14.05 -6.27
CA VAL A 804 -2.09 14.12 -6.07
C VAL A 804 -2.56 13.17 -4.96
N ASP A 805 -2.02 11.95 -4.89
CA ASP A 805 -2.40 10.99 -3.83
C ASP A 805 -1.89 11.39 -2.44
N LEU A 806 -0.71 12.01 -2.33
CA LEU A 806 -0.18 12.61 -1.09
C LEU A 806 -1.12 13.70 -0.55
N ILE A 807 -1.51 14.66 -1.40
CA ILE A 807 -2.41 15.75 -1.02
C ILE A 807 -3.77 15.17 -0.60
N ALA A 808 -4.38 14.33 -1.45
CA ALA A 808 -5.68 13.75 -1.19
C ALA A 808 -5.72 12.92 0.11
N THR A 809 -4.69 12.11 0.34
CA THR A 809 -4.58 11.24 1.51
C THR A 809 -4.36 12.03 2.80
N SER A 810 -3.59 13.11 2.75
CA SER A 810 -3.43 14.00 3.90
C SER A 810 -4.75 14.67 4.30
N PHE A 811 -5.58 15.07 3.34
CA PHE A 811 -6.93 15.57 3.62
C PHE A 811 -7.87 14.48 4.17
N TYR A 812 -8.04 13.33 3.51
CA TYR A 812 -9.04 12.33 3.95
C TYR A 812 -8.63 11.50 5.18
N ASP A 813 -7.35 11.45 5.54
CA ASP A 813 -6.89 10.88 6.82
C ASP A 813 -6.94 11.87 7.98
N THR A 814 -6.91 13.18 7.71
CA THR A 814 -7.18 14.23 8.71
C THR A 814 -8.69 14.31 8.98
N PHE A 815 -9.48 14.47 7.94
CA PHE A 815 -10.93 14.62 8.00
C PHE A 815 -11.59 13.32 7.54
N GLN A 816 -11.76 12.35 8.45
CA GLN A 816 -12.23 11.00 8.11
C GLN A 816 -13.64 10.97 7.47
N SER A 817 -14.45 12.01 7.69
CA SER A 817 -15.73 12.26 7.00
C SER A 817 -15.61 12.47 5.49
N LEU A 818 -14.42 12.80 4.99
CA LEU A 818 -14.13 13.05 3.58
C LEU A 818 -13.85 11.75 2.77
N ARG A 819 -13.55 10.62 3.42
CA ARG A 819 -13.20 9.35 2.73
C ARG A 819 -14.25 8.89 1.72
N LYS A 820 -15.54 8.94 2.10
CA LYS A 820 -16.73 8.68 1.26
C LYS A 820 -16.87 9.59 0.03
N HIS A 821 -16.01 10.59 -0.10
CA HIS A 821 -15.99 11.57 -1.18
C HIS A 821 -14.62 11.66 -1.88
N ARG A 822 -13.71 10.67 -1.70
CA ARG A 822 -12.34 10.64 -2.28
C ARG A 822 -12.28 11.17 -3.71
N THR A 823 -13.10 10.63 -4.62
CA THR A 823 -13.08 11.02 -6.04
C THR A 823 -13.45 12.50 -6.27
N LYS A 824 -14.34 13.07 -5.45
CA LYS A 824 -14.64 14.52 -5.49
C LYS A 824 -13.47 15.35 -4.96
N ILE A 825 -12.72 14.84 -3.97
CA ILE A 825 -11.56 15.53 -3.39
C ILE A 825 -10.37 15.49 -4.35
N VAL A 826 -10.12 14.35 -5.01
CA VAL A 826 -9.14 14.24 -6.09
C VAL A 826 -9.49 15.22 -7.21
N LEU A 827 -10.76 15.31 -7.62
CA LEU A 827 -11.21 16.30 -8.62
C LEU A 827 -10.97 17.75 -8.15
N ILE A 828 -11.32 18.09 -6.91
CA ILE A 828 -11.10 19.43 -6.34
C ILE A 828 -9.59 19.75 -6.27
N ILE A 829 -8.74 18.79 -5.90
CA ILE A 829 -7.29 18.96 -5.89
C ILE A 829 -6.79 19.20 -7.32
N CYS A 830 -7.15 18.36 -8.29
CA CYS A 830 -6.78 18.57 -9.69
C CYS A 830 -7.23 19.95 -10.21
N ILE A 831 -8.41 20.44 -9.83
CA ILE A 831 -8.89 21.78 -10.21
C ILE A 831 -8.08 22.90 -9.53
N VAL A 832 -7.79 22.80 -8.23
CA VAL A 832 -6.97 23.80 -7.51
C VAL A 832 -5.55 23.83 -8.08
N MET A 833 -4.94 22.67 -8.30
CA MET A 833 -3.60 22.53 -8.86
C MET A 833 -3.52 23.04 -10.31
N TYR A 834 -4.54 22.75 -11.12
CA TYR A 834 -4.72 23.33 -12.46
C TYR A 834 -4.77 24.85 -12.42
N LEU A 835 -5.59 25.44 -11.54
CA LEU A 835 -5.70 26.90 -11.38
C LEU A 835 -4.37 27.54 -10.93
N CYS A 836 -3.61 26.89 -10.05
CA CYS A 836 -2.24 27.31 -9.70
C CYS A 836 -1.30 27.27 -10.92
N GLY A 837 -1.45 26.28 -11.81
CA GLY A 837 -0.63 26.11 -13.00
C GLY A 837 -0.85 27.17 -14.11
N VAL A 838 -2.00 27.85 -14.12
CA VAL A 838 -2.38 28.80 -15.20
C VAL A 838 -1.37 29.95 -15.36
N ILE A 839 -0.67 30.37 -14.30
CA ILE A 839 0.35 31.42 -14.40
C ILE A 839 1.53 31.03 -15.30
N PHE A 840 1.85 29.74 -15.40
CA PHE A 840 2.90 29.22 -16.27
C PHE A 840 2.45 29.09 -17.75
N CYS A 841 1.16 29.34 -18.06
CA CYS A 841 0.64 29.38 -19.42
C CYS A 841 0.77 30.75 -20.10
N PHE A 842 1.30 31.76 -19.42
CA PHE A 842 1.67 33.03 -20.04
C PHE A 842 3.06 32.94 -20.71
N ASN A 843 3.35 33.83 -21.66
CA ASN A 843 4.61 33.86 -22.39
C ASN A 843 5.85 34.03 -21.46
N GLY A 844 5.74 34.85 -20.41
CA GLY A 844 6.76 34.97 -19.35
C GLY A 844 6.71 33.86 -18.28
N GLY A 845 5.77 32.92 -18.39
CA GLY A 845 5.50 31.86 -17.41
C GLY A 845 6.69 30.93 -17.16
N ILE A 846 7.60 30.77 -18.14
CA ILE A 846 8.83 29.98 -17.99
C ILE A 846 9.78 30.55 -16.92
N TYR A 847 9.80 31.87 -16.71
CA TYR A 847 10.58 32.50 -15.64
C TYR A 847 10.01 32.18 -14.26
N TYR A 848 8.68 32.18 -14.13
CA TYR A 848 8.01 31.75 -12.90
C TYR A 848 8.24 30.26 -12.64
N PHE A 849 8.19 29.42 -13.68
CA PHE A 849 8.54 27.99 -13.59
C PHE A 849 9.96 27.79 -13.04
N THR A 850 10.96 28.51 -13.55
CA THR A 850 12.35 28.44 -13.04
C THR A 850 12.42 28.80 -11.56
N ILE A 851 11.83 29.92 -11.13
CA ILE A 851 11.88 30.36 -9.73
C ILE A 851 11.19 29.35 -8.81
N PHE A 852 10.02 28.83 -9.19
CA PHE A 852 9.34 27.77 -8.43
C PHE A 852 10.24 26.53 -8.31
N ASN A 853 10.75 26.04 -9.45
CA ASN A 853 11.61 24.85 -9.50
C ASN A 853 12.85 24.98 -8.60
N GLU A 854 13.59 26.08 -8.67
CA GLU A 854 14.78 26.29 -7.85
C GLU A 854 14.45 26.44 -6.36
N TYR A 855 13.51 27.33 -6.00
CA TYR A 855 13.31 27.75 -4.61
C TYR A 855 12.41 26.82 -3.79
N THR A 856 11.65 25.91 -4.42
CA THR A 856 10.91 24.86 -3.70
C THR A 856 11.65 23.51 -3.66
N THR A 857 12.55 23.22 -4.61
CA THR A 857 13.28 21.93 -4.64
C THR A 857 14.71 22.00 -4.05
N GLY A 858 15.30 23.20 -3.92
CA GLY A 858 16.63 23.41 -3.36
C GLY A 858 16.71 23.26 -1.83
N PHE A 859 17.25 24.28 -1.14
CA PHE A 859 17.48 24.23 0.32
C PHE A 859 16.19 24.00 1.15
N ASN A 860 15.02 24.34 0.58
CA ASN A 860 13.70 24.04 1.14
C ASN A 860 13.53 22.53 1.41
N LEU A 861 13.63 21.70 0.36
CA LEU A 861 13.40 20.26 0.44
C LEU A 861 14.40 19.58 1.40
N VAL A 862 15.68 19.92 1.28
CA VAL A 862 16.73 19.43 2.21
C VAL A 862 16.41 19.84 3.66
N GLY A 863 15.81 21.02 3.87
CA GLY A 863 15.38 21.51 5.18
C GLY A 863 14.23 20.68 5.76
N ILE A 864 13.25 20.31 4.95
CA ILE A 864 12.16 19.41 5.35
C ILE A 864 12.72 18.05 5.79
N THR A 865 13.64 17.49 5.01
CA THR A 865 14.34 16.21 5.30
C THR A 865 15.12 16.25 6.62
N ILE A 866 15.82 17.35 6.92
CA ILE A 866 16.48 17.54 8.22
C ILE A 866 15.44 17.58 9.35
N ILE A 867 14.36 18.35 9.17
CA ILE A 867 13.32 18.53 10.19
C ILE A 867 12.64 17.20 10.54
N GLU A 868 12.26 16.37 9.57
CA GLU A 868 11.65 15.08 9.89
C GLU A 868 12.63 14.10 10.55
N LEU A 869 13.86 14.01 10.04
CA LEU A 869 14.89 13.11 10.58
C LEU A 869 15.19 13.47 12.04
N LEU A 870 15.47 14.75 12.33
CA LEU A 870 15.73 15.22 13.68
C LEU A 870 14.50 15.09 14.59
N ALA A 871 13.29 15.38 14.10
CA ALA A 871 12.11 15.34 14.96
C ALA A 871 11.76 13.92 15.43
N ILE A 872 11.91 12.87 14.59
CA ILE A 872 11.74 11.49 15.07
C ILE A 872 12.95 11.04 15.92
N THR A 873 14.19 11.31 15.48
CA THR A 873 15.38 10.82 16.20
C THR A 873 15.57 11.46 17.58
N ILE A 874 15.16 12.73 17.76
CA ILE A 874 15.21 13.46 19.03
C ILE A 874 13.94 13.21 19.87
N PHE A 875 12.75 13.54 19.38
CA PHE A 875 11.53 13.50 20.22
C PHE A 875 10.98 12.09 20.45
N TYR A 876 11.14 11.18 19.48
CA TYR A 876 10.72 9.78 19.65
C TYR A 876 11.87 8.85 20.05
N GLY A 877 13.09 9.14 19.59
CA GLY A 877 14.29 8.37 19.88
C GLY A 877 14.49 7.19 18.93
N VAL A 878 15.64 7.14 18.25
CA VAL A 878 15.95 6.08 17.26
C VAL A 878 15.79 4.66 17.84
N ASN A 879 16.07 4.47 19.14
CA ASN A 879 15.94 3.16 19.80
C ASN A 879 14.47 2.72 20.00
N ASN A 880 13.50 3.64 20.02
CA ASN A 880 12.07 3.31 19.96
C ASN A 880 11.64 2.99 18.53
N TYR A 881 12.07 3.81 17.58
CA TYR A 881 11.79 3.64 16.15
C TYR A 881 12.31 2.28 15.63
N MET A 882 13.53 1.88 15.98
CA MET A 882 14.11 0.57 15.66
C MET A 882 13.35 -0.62 16.28
N LYS A 883 12.76 -0.46 17.48
CA LYS A 883 11.88 -1.49 18.09
C LYS A 883 10.56 -1.61 17.33
N ASP A 884 10.04 -0.49 16.84
CA ASP A 884 8.80 -0.46 16.08
C ASP A 884 8.98 -1.09 14.68
N ILE A 885 10.10 -0.86 14.00
CA ILE A 885 10.48 -1.60 12.78
C ILE A 885 10.63 -3.10 13.07
N ARG A 886 11.29 -3.51 14.16
CA ARG A 886 11.37 -4.94 14.55
C ARG A 886 9.99 -5.56 14.82
N SER A 887 8.99 -4.77 15.25
CA SER A 887 7.59 -5.20 15.38
C SER A 887 6.81 -5.29 14.04
N MET A 888 7.44 -4.89 12.93
CA MET A 888 6.91 -5.02 11.56
C MET A 888 7.54 -6.21 10.84
N ILE A 889 8.87 -6.20 10.70
CA ILE A 889 9.62 -7.13 9.83
C ILE A 889 10.42 -8.20 10.59
N GLY A 890 10.38 -8.18 11.93
CA GLY A 890 11.11 -9.10 12.80
C GLY A 890 12.52 -8.64 13.17
N ASN A 891 13.21 -9.48 13.95
CA ASN A 891 14.59 -9.25 14.37
C ASN A 891 15.61 -9.65 13.27
N PRO A 892 16.84 -9.08 13.28
CA PRO A 892 17.90 -9.48 12.35
C PRO A 892 18.21 -10.98 12.41
N LYS A 893 18.19 -11.66 11.25
CA LYS A 893 18.37 -13.12 11.15
C LYS A 893 19.82 -13.60 11.04
N SER A 894 20.79 -12.69 10.92
CA SER A 894 22.21 -13.04 10.76
C SER A 894 23.12 -11.94 11.29
N LYS A 895 24.39 -12.26 11.58
CA LYS A 895 25.40 -11.25 11.98
C LYS A 895 25.52 -10.11 10.95
N PHE A 896 25.49 -10.42 9.66
CA PHE A 896 25.50 -9.42 8.59
C PHE A 896 24.26 -8.52 8.65
N ALA A 897 23.06 -9.08 8.85
CA ALA A 897 21.83 -8.31 9.02
C ALA A 897 21.81 -7.45 10.30
N THR A 898 22.62 -7.78 11.31
CA THR A 898 22.83 -6.96 12.52
C THR A 898 23.76 -5.77 12.27
N ILE A 899 24.55 -5.78 11.18
CA ILE A 899 25.38 -4.66 10.75
C ILE A 899 24.65 -3.83 9.67
N PHE A 900 24.37 -4.43 8.51
CA PHE A 900 23.85 -3.75 7.32
C PHE A 900 22.35 -3.99 7.03
N GLY A 901 21.68 -4.83 7.81
CA GLY A 901 20.24 -5.08 7.64
C GLY A 901 19.37 -3.93 8.12
N PRO A 902 18.03 -4.04 7.97
CA PRO A 902 17.09 -2.93 8.19
C PRO A 902 17.07 -2.36 9.61
N THR A 903 17.41 -3.18 10.61
CA THR A 903 17.60 -2.69 11.99
C THR A 903 19.00 -3.03 12.50
N GLY A 904 19.97 -3.03 11.59
CA GLY A 904 21.39 -3.15 11.89
C GLY A 904 22.02 -1.82 12.33
N ASN A 905 23.27 -1.90 12.78
CA ASN A 905 24.02 -0.76 13.30
C ASN A 905 24.27 0.34 12.26
N PHE A 906 24.46 0.00 10.99
CA PHE A 906 24.70 0.96 9.91
C PHE A 906 23.56 1.97 9.79
N MET A 907 22.32 1.50 9.60
CA MET A 907 21.13 2.36 9.50
C MET A 907 20.94 3.23 10.75
N LYS A 908 21.19 2.66 11.95
CA LYS A 908 21.11 3.40 13.21
C LYS A 908 22.12 4.57 13.27
N TYR A 909 23.37 4.37 12.86
CA TYR A 909 24.38 5.41 12.91
C TYR A 909 24.26 6.42 11.76
N CYS A 910 23.71 6.01 10.61
CA CYS A 910 23.28 6.92 9.56
C CYS A 910 22.26 7.91 10.11
N TRP A 911 21.14 7.43 10.65
CA TRP A 911 20.07 8.29 11.19
C TRP A 911 20.46 9.14 12.40
N LEU A 912 21.39 8.66 13.24
CA LEU A 912 21.85 9.43 14.40
C LEU A 912 22.85 10.54 14.06
N TYR A 913 23.80 10.28 13.17
CA TYR A 913 25.00 11.12 13.04
C TYR A 913 25.35 11.45 11.59
N ILE A 914 25.50 10.43 10.73
CA ILE A 914 26.06 10.64 9.39
C ILE A 914 25.08 11.43 8.51
N THR A 915 23.86 10.92 8.35
CA THR A 915 22.84 11.52 7.48
C THR A 915 22.40 12.91 7.95
N PRO A 916 22.15 13.17 9.25
CA PRO A 916 21.89 14.53 9.74
C PRO A 916 23.04 15.50 9.45
N SER A 917 24.29 15.10 9.70
CA SER A 917 25.45 15.98 9.52
C SER A 917 25.68 16.33 8.05
N LEU A 918 25.61 15.34 7.15
CA LEU A 918 25.71 15.55 5.72
C LEU A 918 24.59 16.47 5.21
N LEU A 919 23.33 16.19 5.58
CA LEU A 919 22.19 17.03 5.17
C LEU A 919 22.33 18.48 5.65
N CYS A 920 22.79 18.71 6.89
CA CYS A 920 23.05 20.05 7.40
C CYS A 920 24.14 20.78 6.60
N LEU A 921 25.26 20.12 6.29
CA LEU A 921 26.34 20.70 5.47
C LEU A 921 25.86 21.03 4.05
N ILE A 922 25.11 20.11 3.43
CA ILE A 922 24.46 20.31 2.12
C ILE A 922 23.52 21.53 2.17
N ASN A 923 22.70 21.66 3.21
CA ASN A 923 21.75 22.77 3.32
C ASN A 923 22.46 24.11 3.49
N ILE A 924 23.48 24.19 4.35
CA ILE A 924 24.32 25.39 4.53
C ILE A 924 24.97 25.80 3.19
N ALA A 925 25.52 24.84 2.45
CA ALA A 925 26.12 25.10 1.14
C ALA A 925 25.09 25.57 0.09
N LEU A 926 23.86 25.04 0.11
CA LEU A 926 22.77 25.55 -0.74
C LEU A 926 22.32 26.95 -0.34
N ILE A 927 22.12 27.23 0.96
CA ILE A 927 21.75 28.57 1.44
C ILE A 927 22.80 29.60 1.02
N TYR A 928 24.09 29.27 1.17
CA TYR A 928 25.18 30.11 0.68
C TYR A 928 25.11 30.33 -0.84
N SER A 929 24.96 29.24 -1.62
CA SER A 929 24.86 29.31 -3.08
C SER A 929 23.70 30.19 -3.57
N PHE A 930 22.51 30.06 -2.97
CA PHE A 930 21.35 30.91 -3.26
C PHE A 930 21.53 32.34 -2.77
N ALA A 931 22.21 32.56 -1.64
CA ALA A 931 22.50 33.90 -1.13
C ALA A 931 23.45 34.68 -2.05
N THR A 932 24.50 34.04 -2.58
CA THR A 932 25.48 34.67 -3.48
C THR A 932 25.03 34.71 -4.94
N GLY A 933 24.32 33.66 -5.41
CA GLY A 933 23.90 33.52 -6.81
C GLY A 933 22.74 34.42 -7.20
N HIS A 934 22.58 34.64 -8.51
CA HIS A 934 21.36 35.22 -9.10
C HIS A 934 20.66 34.13 -9.91
N PRO A 935 19.32 33.95 -9.77
CA PRO A 935 18.59 32.96 -10.57
C PRO A 935 18.59 33.37 -12.05
N SER A 936 18.69 32.39 -12.95
CA SER A 936 18.78 32.62 -14.40
C SER A 936 18.04 31.54 -15.19
N TYR A 937 17.40 31.92 -16.29
CA TYR A 937 16.89 30.97 -17.27
C TYR A 937 17.95 30.69 -18.32
N GLY A 938 18.36 29.43 -18.47
CA GLY A 938 19.47 29.03 -19.35
C GLY A 938 20.85 29.13 -18.68
N VAL A 939 21.89 28.76 -19.44
CA VAL A 939 23.29 28.66 -18.98
C VAL A 939 24.21 29.27 -20.06
N GLY A 940 25.34 29.83 -19.63
CA GLY A 940 26.32 30.45 -20.54
C GLY A 940 25.81 31.75 -21.17
N GLU A 941 26.24 32.03 -22.40
CA GLU A 941 25.94 33.28 -23.11
C GLU A 941 24.44 33.47 -23.42
N LYS A 942 23.65 32.38 -23.44
CA LYS A 942 22.19 32.42 -23.60
C LYS A 942 21.41 32.59 -22.29
N ALA A 943 22.09 32.80 -21.15
CA ALA A 943 21.44 32.91 -19.84
C ALA A 943 20.73 34.25 -19.62
N VAL A 944 19.42 34.22 -19.40
CA VAL A 944 18.63 35.38 -18.99
C VAL A 944 18.60 35.47 -17.46
N TYR A 945 19.43 36.35 -16.90
CA TYR A 945 19.47 36.64 -15.47
C TYR A 945 18.18 37.32 -14.98
N LEU A 946 17.62 36.84 -13.87
CA LEU A 946 16.36 37.36 -13.33
C LEU A 946 16.64 38.44 -12.25
N PRO A 947 15.85 39.51 -12.20
CA PRO A 947 16.10 40.65 -11.31
C PRO A 947 15.90 40.29 -9.83
N SER A 948 16.49 41.06 -8.91
CA SER A 948 16.49 40.77 -7.47
C SER A 948 15.09 40.56 -6.86
N ARG A 949 14.05 41.18 -7.43
CA ARG A 949 12.64 40.96 -7.08
C ARG A 949 12.18 39.50 -7.29
N ALA A 950 12.67 38.82 -8.32
CA ALA A 950 12.44 37.38 -8.55
C ALA A 950 13.08 36.53 -7.45
N LYS A 951 14.29 36.89 -7.00
CA LYS A 951 14.97 36.24 -5.87
C LYS A 951 14.23 36.43 -4.53
N TYR A 952 13.70 37.63 -4.26
CA TYR A 952 12.84 37.85 -3.08
C TYR A 952 11.51 37.09 -3.15
N PHE A 953 10.89 37.00 -4.33
CA PHE A 953 9.71 36.16 -4.56
C PHE A 953 10.02 34.67 -4.34
N GLY A 954 11.17 34.19 -4.84
CA GLY A 954 11.68 32.84 -4.58
C GLY A 954 11.85 32.54 -3.09
N TYR A 955 12.52 33.42 -2.33
CA TYR A 955 12.62 33.26 -0.87
C TYR A 955 11.24 33.25 -0.18
N THR A 956 10.30 34.06 -0.66
CA THR A 956 8.93 34.10 -0.13
C THR A 956 8.20 32.76 -0.36
N LEU A 957 8.33 32.18 -1.56
CA LEU A 957 7.86 30.82 -1.84
C LEU A 957 8.52 29.81 -0.89
N THR A 958 9.84 29.87 -0.71
CA THR A 958 10.56 28.96 0.21
C THR A 958 10.03 29.05 1.64
N PHE A 959 9.96 30.23 2.25
CA PHE A 959 9.51 30.37 3.63
C PHE A 959 8.02 30.08 3.81
N SER A 960 7.20 30.26 2.76
CA SER A 960 5.77 29.94 2.80
C SER A 960 5.49 28.44 3.04
N THR A 961 6.35 27.52 2.57
CA THR A 961 6.15 26.07 2.82
C THR A 961 6.20 25.74 4.31
N PHE A 962 6.95 26.48 5.11
CA PHE A 962 7.17 26.23 6.54
C PHE A 962 6.10 26.84 7.47
N ILE A 963 5.22 27.72 6.96
CA ILE A 963 4.11 28.34 7.71
C ILE A 963 3.26 27.30 8.50
N PRO A 964 2.94 26.09 7.99
CA PRO A 964 2.21 25.06 8.73
C PRO A 964 2.88 24.60 10.04
N LEU A 965 4.21 24.68 10.18
CA LEU A 965 4.89 24.40 11.47
C LEU A 965 4.45 25.40 12.53
N ILE A 966 4.47 26.69 12.18
CA ILE A 966 4.12 27.80 13.08
C ILE A 966 2.63 27.71 13.44
N ILE A 967 1.75 27.54 12.45
CA ILE A 967 0.30 27.39 12.67
C ILE A 967 0.00 26.20 13.58
N PHE A 968 0.50 25.00 13.26
CA PHE A 968 0.17 23.81 14.05
C PHE A 968 0.89 23.76 15.41
N PHE A 969 2.01 24.47 15.60
CA PHE A 969 2.60 24.70 16.92
C PHE A 969 1.63 25.47 17.81
N PHE A 970 1.17 26.66 17.39
CA PHE A 970 0.26 27.48 18.20
C PHE A 970 -1.12 26.83 18.37
N VAL A 971 -1.71 26.30 17.30
CA VAL A 971 -3.05 25.66 17.36
C VAL A 971 -3.06 24.45 18.31
N ASN A 972 -2.08 23.55 18.23
CA ASN A 972 -2.06 22.40 19.15
C ASN A 972 -1.69 22.81 20.57
N THR A 973 -0.82 23.81 20.76
CA THR A 973 -0.49 24.37 22.09
C THR A 973 -1.74 24.93 22.76
N PHE A 974 -2.50 25.79 22.07
CA PHE A 974 -3.75 26.36 22.57
C PHE A 974 -4.78 25.26 22.92
N ILE A 975 -4.98 24.28 22.03
CA ILE A 975 -5.92 23.16 22.24
C ILE A 975 -5.53 22.25 23.44
N TYR A 976 -4.24 22.16 23.79
CA TYR A 976 -3.81 21.39 24.96
C TYR A 976 -3.93 22.21 26.26
N LEU A 977 -3.46 23.46 26.26
CA LEU A 977 -3.54 24.34 27.43
C LEU A 977 -4.99 24.63 27.82
N SER A 978 -5.89 24.89 26.86
CA SER A 978 -7.32 25.10 27.12
C SER A 978 -8.05 23.86 27.66
N LYS A 979 -7.43 22.67 27.55
CA LYS A 979 -7.92 21.40 28.10
C LYS A 979 -7.17 20.98 29.37
N GLY A 980 -6.46 21.90 30.02
CA GLY A 980 -5.69 21.65 31.24
C GLY A 980 -4.52 20.69 31.06
N ARG A 981 -4.11 20.40 29.82
CA ARG A 981 -3.02 19.45 29.54
C ARG A 981 -1.67 20.17 29.58
N SER A 982 -0.72 19.57 30.28
CA SER A 982 0.66 20.08 30.33
C SER A 982 1.27 20.15 28.93
N PHE A 983 1.98 21.24 28.64
CA PHE A 983 2.79 21.43 27.42
C PHE A 983 3.72 20.23 27.11
N LYS A 984 4.22 19.54 28.15
CA LYS A 984 5.04 18.32 28.01
C LYS A 984 4.31 17.11 27.39
N GLN A 985 2.99 17.17 27.19
CA GLN A 985 2.23 16.15 26.45
C GLN A 985 2.26 16.37 24.92
N LEU A 986 2.58 17.58 24.45
CA LEU A 986 2.66 17.90 23.01
C LEU A 986 3.86 17.22 22.32
N PHE A 987 4.86 16.82 23.10
CA PHE A 987 6.11 16.16 22.69
C PHE A 987 6.09 14.65 22.96
N LYS A 988 4.90 14.05 23.14
CA LYS A 988 4.73 12.62 23.42
C LYS A 988 3.78 11.96 22.42
N PRO A 989 3.99 10.68 22.10
CA PRO A 989 3.03 9.90 21.32
C PRO A 989 1.63 9.92 21.95
N MET A 990 0.63 10.10 21.09
CA MET A 990 -0.78 9.99 21.46
C MET A 990 -1.16 8.52 21.70
N GLU A 991 -2.26 8.29 22.41
CA GLU A 991 -2.80 6.95 22.72
C GLU A 991 -3.11 6.10 21.47
N ASN A 992 -3.32 6.75 20.32
CA ASN A 992 -3.54 6.12 19.01
C ASN A 992 -2.25 5.97 18.16
N TRP A 993 -1.06 6.20 18.73
CA TRP A 993 0.20 5.79 18.14
C TRP A 993 0.34 4.25 18.23
N PRO A 994 0.75 3.53 17.18
CA PRO A 994 0.58 2.06 17.13
C PRO A 994 1.31 1.29 18.24
N SER A 995 2.45 1.78 18.75
CA SER A 995 3.22 1.17 19.85
C SER A 995 2.95 1.78 21.23
N PHE A 996 1.93 2.63 21.38
CA PHE A 996 1.62 3.32 22.65
C PHE A 996 1.45 2.34 23.82
N GLY A 997 2.01 2.70 24.98
CA GLY A 997 2.02 1.85 26.18
C GLY A 997 2.69 0.48 25.99
N GLY A 998 3.48 0.29 24.92
CA GLY A 998 4.07 -0.99 24.55
C GLY A 998 3.11 -2.00 23.91
N LYS A 999 1.79 -1.74 23.88
CA LYS A 999 0.77 -2.72 23.47
C LYS A 999 0.95 -3.23 22.04
N GLY A 1000 1.40 -2.37 21.11
CA GLY A 1000 1.70 -2.76 19.72
C GLY A 1000 3.09 -3.36 19.47
N ARG A 1001 3.90 -3.57 20.52
CA ARG A 1001 5.26 -4.14 20.43
C ARG A 1001 5.34 -5.65 20.73
N LYS A 1002 4.20 -6.37 20.77
CA LYS A 1002 4.24 -7.83 20.74
C LYS A 1002 4.94 -8.28 19.46
N LEU A 1003 6.11 -8.90 19.62
CA LEU A 1003 6.91 -9.44 18.53
C LEU A 1003 6.22 -10.68 17.95
N CYS A 1004 6.26 -10.84 16.63
CA CYS A 1004 6.03 -12.12 15.98
C CYS A 1004 7.27 -13.00 16.23
N GLY A 1005 7.32 -13.70 17.37
CA GLY A 1005 8.40 -14.65 17.69
C GLY A 1005 8.45 -15.12 19.14
N ASP A 1006 8.17 -14.25 20.11
CA ASP A 1006 8.54 -14.49 21.52
C ASP A 1006 7.47 -15.31 22.29
N ASN A 1007 7.30 -16.58 21.92
CA ASN A 1007 6.54 -17.59 22.66
C ASN A 1007 7.47 -18.75 23.13
N ILE A 1008 8.75 -18.47 23.36
CA ILE A 1008 9.78 -19.43 23.76
C ILE A 1008 10.41 -19.02 25.10
N GLU A 1009 10.28 -19.90 26.09
CA GLU A 1009 11.04 -19.98 27.36
C GLU A 1009 11.14 -18.76 28.29
N VAL A 1010 10.05 -18.49 29.03
CA VAL A 1010 10.14 -18.10 30.46
C VAL A 1010 9.20 -19.01 31.27
N GLY A 1011 9.59 -20.28 31.43
CA GLY A 1011 8.68 -21.34 31.90
C GLY A 1011 9.23 -22.32 32.94
N LYS A 1012 10.41 -22.09 33.53
CA LYS A 1012 11.00 -22.97 34.55
C LYS A 1012 11.72 -22.20 35.67
N LYS A 1013 11.02 -21.92 36.77
CA LYS A 1013 11.45 -22.32 38.12
C LYS A 1013 10.35 -22.14 39.19
N ASN A 1014 10.24 -23.17 40.02
CA ASN A 1014 9.72 -23.24 41.38
C ASN A 1014 8.23 -22.96 41.68
N LYS A 1015 7.56 -24.06 42.05
CA LYS A 1015 6.27 -24.16 42.75
C LYS A 1015 6.34 -23.51 44.15
N SER A 1016 5.24 -22.98 44.68
CA SER A 1016 4.54 -23.55 45.86
C SER A 1016 3.31 -22.74 46.35
N THR A 1017 2.37 -23.44 46.99
CA THR A 1017 1.42 -22.98 48.04
C THR A 1017 0.54 -21.73 47.86
N THR A 1018 -0.66 -21.96 47.29
CA THR A 1018 -2.00 -21.84 47.95
C THR A 1018 -2.47 -20.60 48.75
N ASN A 1019 -3.75 -20.26 48.52
CA ASN A 1019 -4.71 -19.49 49.36
C ASN A 1019 -4.63 -17.94 49.37
N SER A 1020 -5.72 -17.18 49.55
CA SER A 1020 -7.15 -17.33 49.16
C SER A 1020 -7.93 -16.01 49.40
N LYS A 1021 -9.11 -15.83 48.76
CA LYS A 1021 -10.12 -14.74 48.97
C LYS A 1021 -9.68 -13.33 48.45
N VAL A 1022 -10.50 -12.49 47.78
CA VAL A 1022 -11.90 -11.99 47.99
C VAL A 1022 -11.92 -10.95 49.14
N THR A 1023 -12.32 -9.67 49.00
CA THR A 1023 -13.30 -9.00 48.09
C THR A 1023 -12.87 -7.55 47.72
N THR A 1024 -13.68 -6.80 46.93
CA THR A 1024 -13.49 -5.36 46.62
C THR A 1024 -14.68 -4.50 47.09
N LYS A 1025 -14.42 -3.29 47.64
CA LYS A 1025 -15.08 -1.99 47.30
C LYS A 1025 -14.64 -0.78 48.15
N SER A 1026 -14.64 0.39 47.48
CA SER A 1026 -14.88 1.77 47.97
C SER A 1026 -14.17 2.31 49.23
N ASP A 1027 -13.09 3.05 49.00
CA ASP A 1027 -12.97 4.50 49.23
C ASP A 1027 -13.58 5.14 50.50
N THR A 1028 -12.73 5.75 51.32
CA THR A 1028 -13.06 6.95 52.11
C THR A 1028 -11.79 7.79 52.33
N GLU A 1029 -11.77 9.05 51.87
CA GLU A 1029 -10.61 9.95 52.04
C GLU A 1029 -10.75 10.83 53.30
N LYS A 1030 -9.62 11.06 54.00
CA LYS A 1030 -9.04 12.38 54.43
C LYS A 1030 -8.44 12.38 55.85
N LEU A 1031 -7.11 12.50 55.91
CA LEU A 1031 -6.30 13.30 56.86
C LEU A 1031 -4.82 13.10 56.46
N ILE A 1032 -4.22 13.90 55.55
CA ILE A 1032 -3.78 15.31 55.63
C ILE A 1032 -2.35 15.46 56.21
N LYS A 1033 -1.41 15.89 55.33
CA LYS A 1033 -0.08 16.51 55.61
C LYS A 1033 1.00 15.57 56.25
N ASN A 1034 2.31 15.78 56.06
CA ASN A 1034 3.03 16.76 55.22
C ASN A 1034 4.42 16.31 54.74
N LYS A 1035 4.83 16.85 53.58
CA LYS A 1035 6.18 17.22 53.05
C LYS A 1035 7.45 16.34 53.27
N LYS A 1036 8.28 16.38 52.22
CA LYS A 1036 9.62 15.79 52.08
C LYS A 1036 10.75 16.80 52.44
N LYS A 1037 11.97 16.25 52.58
CA LYS A 1037 13.23 16.64 51.90
C LYS A 1037 14.27 17.52 52.64
N GLU A 1038 15.43 16.91 52.90
CA GLU A 1038 16.80 17.45 53.05
C GLU A 1038 17.77 16.24 52.90
N SER A 1039 19.11 16.36 52.82
CA SER A 1039 19.94 17.13 51.88
C SER A 1039 21.31 16.43 51.73
N CYS A 1040 22.24 16.95 50.93
CA CYS A 1040 23.59 16.37 50.75
C CYS A 1040 24.67 17.23 51.45
N ASP A 1041 25.68 16.62 52.10
CA ASP A 1041 27.10 16.91 51.76
C ASP A 1041 28.22 16.04 52.39
N LYS A 1042 29.40 16.19 51.79
CA LYS A 1042 30.80 15.74 52.02
C LYS A 1042 31.31 15.27 53.41
N LEU A 1043 31.83 14.03 53.44
CA LEU A 1043 33.27 13.63 53.52
C LEU A 1043 34.35 14.56 54.17
N SER A 1044 35.15 13.97 55.09
CA SER A 1044 36.64 13.75 54.99
C SER A 1044 37.64 14.36 56.01
N LYS A 1045 38.84 13.71 56.08
CA LYS A 1045 40.18 14.10 56.64
C LYS A 1045 40.48 13.65 58.08
N THR A 1046 41.70 13.22 58.48
CA THR A 1046 43.02 12.91 57.82
C THR A 1046 43.78 11.89 58.72
N LYS A 1047 44.99 11.34 58.50
CA LYS A 1047 46.20 11.46 57.61
C LYS A 1047 46.84 10.03 57.52
N GLY A 1048 48.03 9.69 56.99
CA GLY A 1048 49.14 10.37 56.29
C GLY A 1048 50.47 9.55 56.38
N SER A 1049 51.42 9.73 55.45
CA SER A 1049 52.81 9.15 55.37
C SER A 1049 52.96 7.60 55.27
N SER A 1050 53.97 7.01 54.58
CA SER A 1050 54.99 7.56 53.65
C SER A 1050 55.79 6.48 52.88
N VAL A 1051 56.04 6.72 51.58
CA VAL A 1051 57.28 6.41 50.80
C VAL A 1051 57.64 4.93 50.49
N SER A 1052 58.42 4.77 49.40
CA SER A 1052 58.73 3.58 48.58
C SER A 1052 59.89 2.67 49.02
N SER A 1053 59.90 1.40 48.56
CA SER A 1053 61.01 0.86 47.73
C SER A 1053 60.79 -0.56 47.16
N LEU A 1054 61.11 -0.74 45.87
CA LEU A 1054 61.78 -1.90 45.20
C LEU A 1054 61.40 -3.39 45.45
N ASN A 1055 61.31 -4.13 44.32
CA ASN A 1055 61.69 -5.55 44.12
C ASN A 1055 60.85 -6.68 44.80
N SER A 1056 60.72 -7.90 44.24
CA SER A 1056 60.99 -8.44 42.88
C SER A 1056 60.26 -9.80 42.66
N THR A 1057 60.41 -10.42 41.47
CA THR A 1057 60.45 -11.88 41.16
C THR A 1057 59.76 -12.91 42.11
N SER A 1058 59.01 -13.93 41.68
CA SER A 1058 58.64 -14.51 40.36
C SER A 1058 57.43 -15.49 40.61
N THR A 1059 56.87 -16.33 39.72
CA THR A 1059 57.29 -16.95 38.45
C THR A 1059 56.06 -17.47 37.65
N MET A 1060 56.20 -17.62 36.32
CA MET A 1060 55.66 -18.71 35.45
C MET A 1060 54.87 -19.85 36.16
N LYS A 1061 53.73 -20.39 35.73
CA LYS A 1061 53.20 -20.93 34.42
C LYS A 1061 51.73 -21.42 34.70
N THR A 1062 50.84 -21.88 33.80
CA THR A 1062 50.88 -22.33 32.38
C THR A 1062 49.53 -22.07 31.67
N THR A 1063 49.47 -22.29 30.35
CA THR A 1063 48.31 -22.15 29.44
C THR A 1063 47.34 -23.36 29.40
N PRO A 1064 46.14 -23.23 28.80
CA PRO A 1064 45.12 -24.30 28.66
C PRO A 1064 45.17 -25.06 27.32
N GLN A 1065 44.58 -26.27 27.28
CA GLN A 1065 44.20 -27.05 26.08
C GLN A 1065 43.03 -28.01 26.43
N LYS A 1066 42.02 -28.24 25.55
CA LYS A 1066 41.86 -29.35 24.57
C LYS A 1066 41.90 -30.77 25.22
N ASP A 1067 41.06 -31.75 24.87
CA ASP A 1067 39.97 -31.82 23.87
C ASP A 1067 39.01 -33.02 24.14
N SER A 1068 37.87 -33.05 23.42
CA SER A 1068 37.13 -34.25 22.94
C SER A 1068 36.10 -35.01 23.83
N ILE A 1069 35.08 -35.53 23.11
CA ILE A 1069 34.12 -36.62 23.42
C ILE A 1069 33.18 -36.43 24.65
N LEU A 1070 32.02 -35.79 24.42
CA LEU A 1070 30.72 -36.49 24.23
C LEU A 1070 29.65 -35.55 23.61
#